data_AF-A0AB33A077-F1
#
_entry.id   AF-A0AB33A077-F1
#
_cell.length_a   1.000
_cell.length_b   1.000
_cell.length_c   1.000
_cell.angle_alpha   90.00
_cell.angle_beta   90.00
_cell.angle_gamma   90.00
#
_symmetry.space_group_name_H-M   'P 1'
#
loop_
_entity.id
_entity.type
_entity.pdbx_description
1 polymer ?
#
loop_
_entity_poly.entity_id
_entity_poly.type
_entity_poly.pdbx_seq_one_letter_code
_entity_poly.pdbx_strand_id
1 'polypeptide(L)'
;MSFSSFAQENCEERSIKLYSDLKDRLQFVFETTNEEVPNTEVLSQCITLVDVESELMASPTNSTQLSVNGGQFSSEPALVNNYDTVRLKSYAPSEPGQVKTTGLVLSQPTLEEQPNQWDYPWMVTTASSDVMSAQSCYEADFTFDERRQRLRVFELPAEKYKVPGETVTSQCIHVTNLPTPVIAKFQRDSEFSVNYGDYSREEKQIDNGDIIKIKNVAPNKLGNVLLDRLILQQGLEDGTVSTTYYQWYIGNRSDDAYTSISDCYVLTRDDTNTGILPHTVTSNDNISAKSTCMINAEPNSLLEVEPVQKKLTVFVNDTPFEGESVQLGYGDKIHLEHTFITPGFSYSWFNLKKTWDGEATSDSEVKWVIENNITSVDTPDKPVSDSFTMEITDDMFANCRLSSFHLRVNDTRYFQAAAFPDSLYQPLNHELASSCIEIEGLETELTISSYQGSWFSINGQPFTQQESILSNGDKLVLGTVTPEDYMQSKSVRVRVEPGEQARDSRNFFFNWGIQTINTERSPKTWRIGPSQEHRQIEDIMQMLVAGDVVEVIGDADYAPFIMENISGTPELPIKIVGVEVNGKKPRFVGNHSDWEWTVGLRSSHSIELHNVEITGGDSLCFRHESDNISIHDSFIHNCPSIGILGTDNNSGSLSIFNTEVTNSGGLASPDAKWGHPIYVATDHFRFPNSVLRVERSFLHNNRGNSVKSRAERTELYYNWIEVSDIEQSRYAIELIGPALRSLPYTDQDVVGNTIVMNKAFPMARFGNDGAGGSNGRVRFANNIILLNVPTFDTYLFNLSFELTSFNMQNNLVHPVNGTAEVTWLLRESMDLEGWFYEYPHIYIENNTFTNEMKLKANSLPNTVGNTSEYILGSERWNNNTYSQDVISTYSHNGLIEQIFGHQENTMPYLLNVPSYTLIDEYLADAPAASMILSRPVSEQPNH
;
A
#
# COMPACT_ATOMS: atom_id res chain seq x y z
N MET A 1 30.84 0.06 27.17
CA MET A 1 29.96 1.23 27.01
C MET A 1 28.68 0.71 26.41
N SER A 2 27.61 0.66 27.19
CA SER A 2 26.28 0.25 26.74
C SER A 2 25.60 1.46 26.10
N PHE A 3 25.31 1.39 24.81
CA PHE A 3 24.38 2.32 24.19
C PHE A 3 22.99 1.70 24.30
N SER A 4 22.18 2.30 25.15
CA SER A 4 20.77 2.01 25.35
C SER A 4 19.99 2.35 24.09
N SER A 5 19.22 1.37 23.61
CA SER A 5 18.17 1.50 22.63
C SER A 5 17.05 2.42 23.14
N PHE A 6 16.75 3.49 22.41
CA PHE A 6 15.38 4.02 22.26
C PHE A 6 15.36 4.91 21.01
N ALA A 7 14.47 4.59 20.08
CA ALA A 7 14.20 5.40 18.89
C ALA A 7 13.61 6.75 19.33
N GLN A 8 14.05 7.83 18.67
CA GLN A 8 13.51 9.17 18.84
C GLN A 8 12.02 9.18 18.47
N GLU A 9 11.15 9.37 19.46
CA GLU A 9 9.88 10.05 19.23
C GLU A 9 10.19 11.42 18.61
N ASN A 10 9.47 11.84 17.57
CA ASN A 10 9.57 13.22 17.08
C ASN A 10 8.95 14.15 18.13
N CYS A 11 9.72 14.52 19.14
CA CYS A 11 9.32 15.43 20.21
C CYS A 11 9.24 16.87 19.65
N GLU A 12 8.18 17.57 20.01
CA GLU A 12 7.91 18.92 19.50
C GLU A 12 8.92 19.93 20.07
N GLU A 13 9.57 20.72 19.20
CA GLU A 13 10.52 21.74 19.66
C GLU A 13 9.80 22.92 20.34
N ARG A 14 10.21 23.26 21.56
CA ARG A 14 9.71 24.40 22.32
C ARG A 14 10.85 25.25 22.86
N SER A 15 10.90 26.50 22.42
CA SER A 15 11.89 27.48 22.87
C SER A 15 11.62 27.97 24.29
N ILE A 16 12.65 28.05 25.14
CA ILE A 16 12.61 28.61 26.51
C ILE A 16 13.40 29.93 26.61
N LYS A 17 13.65 30.60 25.48
CA LYS A 17 14.49 31.80 25.40
C LYS A 17 14.04 32.89 26.40
N LEU A 18 14.96 33.30 27.28
CA LEU A 18 14.64 34.12 28.45
C LEU A 18 14.38 35.61 28.15
N TYR A 19 14.70 36.08 26.93
CA TYR A 19 14.44 37.47 26.50
C TYR A 19 14.12 37.57 25.01
N SER A 20 12.98 38.19 24.69
CA SER A 20 12.72 38.78 23.37
C SER A 20 12.81 40.31 23.46
N ASP A 21 13.09 41.00 22.35
CA ASP A 21 13.25 42.47 22.29
C ASP A 21 11.95 43.26 22.61
N LEU A 22 10.86 42.56 22.88
CA LEU A 22 9.62 43.06 23.47
C LEU A 22 9.42 42.29 24.78
N LYS A 23 9.33 42.98 25.93
CA LYS A 23 9.41 42.43 27.30
C LYS A 23 8.35 41.37 27.72
N ASP A 24 7.66 40.72 26.78
CA ASP A 24 6.73 39.62 27.03
C ASP A 24 7.43 38.27 26.79
N ARG A 25 7.39 37.38 27.80
CA ARG A 25 7.99 36.04 27.74
C ARG A 25 7.04 35.06 27.04
N LEU A 26 7.53 34.29 26.08
CA LEU A 26 6.81 33.16 25.48
C LEU A 26 6.86 31.97 26.45
N GLN A 27 5.82 31.78 27.26
CA GLN A 27 5.60 30.50 27.94
C GLN A 27 4.85 29.57 26.97
N PHE A 28 5.35 28.35 26.76
CA PHE A 28 4.57 27.31 26.11
C PHE A 28 3.64 26.64 27.13
N VAL A 29 2.57 26.03 26.63
CA VAL A 29 1.66 25.21 27.42
C VAL A 29 1.68 23.81 26.80
N PHE A 30 1.62 22.76 27.61
CA PHE A 30 1.41 21.42 27.05
C PHE A 30 0.04 21.39 26.39
N GLU A 31 -0.07 20.76 25.22
CA GLU A 31 -1.38 20.54 24.62
C GLU A 31 -2.33 19.89 25.61
N THR A 32 -3.57 20.38 25.62
CA THR A 32 -4.60 19.86 26.52
C THR A 32 -4.99 18.47 26.05
N THR A 33 -4.87 17.50 26.94
CA THR A 33 -5.33 16.14 26.68
C THR A 33 -6.81 16.06 27.03
N ASN A 34 -7.65 15.80 26.04
CA ASN A 34 -9.10 15.89 26.17
C ASN A 34 -9.77 14.53 26.01
N GLU A 35 -10.98 14.42 26.57
CA GLU A 35 -11.86 13.26 26.39
C GLU A 35 -11.31 11.94 26.95
N GLU A 36 -10.43 12.03 27.95
CA GLU A 36 -9.83 10.87 28.58
C GLU A 36 -10.85 10.08 29.41
N VAL A 37 -10.65 8.77 29.48
CA VAL A 37 -11.47 7.89 30.31
C VAL A 37 -11.14 8.14 31.79
N PRO A 38 -12.13 8.20 32.70
CA PRO A 38 -11.83 8.42 34.11
C PRO A 38 -10.86 7.39 34.71
N ASN A 39 -9.89 7.87 35.50
CA ASN A 39 -8.83 7.07 36.14
C ASN A 39 -7.84 6.33 35.20
N THR A 40 -7.77 6.65 33.91
CA THR A 40 -6.72 6.10 33.03
C THR A 40 -5.40 6.85 33.16
N GLU A 41 -4.31 6.17 32.82
CA GLU A 41 -3.01 6.78 32.66
C GLU A 41 -2.99 7.57 31.35
N VAL A 42 -2.51 8.80 31.42
CA VAL A 42 -2.45 9.75 30.31
C VAL A 42 -1.02 10.25 30.20
N LEU A 43 -0.53 10.40 28.97
CA LEU A 43 0.79 10.94 28.66
C LEU A 43 0.64 12.29 27.97
N SER A 44 1.49 13.25 28.32
CA SER A 44 1.60 14.47 27.54
C SER A 44 2.29 14.17 26.21
N GLN A 45 2.18 15.11 25.27
CA GLN A 45 3.10 15.19 24.15
C GLN A 45 4.56 15.24 24.64
N CYS A 46 5.48 14.67 23.86
CA CYS A 46 6.90 14.80 24.11
C CYS A 46 7.40 16.16 23.58
N ILE A 47 8.23 16.85 24.38
CA ILE A 47 8.74 18.19 24.03
C ILE A 47 10.27 18.18 24.04
N THR A 48 10.88 18.66 22.96
CA THR A 48 12.33 18.97 22.89
C THR A 48 12.54 20.41 23.35
N LEU A 49 13.33 20.60 24.40
CA LEU A 49 13.66 21.94 24.91
C LEU A 49 14.70 22.61 24.01
N VAL A 50 14.42 23.78 23.46
CA VAL A 50 15.38 24.55 22.65
C VAL A 50 15.59 25.96 23.22
N ASP A 51 16.71 26.61 22.87
CA ASP A 51 17.15 27.90 23.42
C ASP A 51 17.32 27.96 24.95
N VAL A 52 17.69 26.84 25.58
CA VAL A 52 18.04 26.80 27.01
C VAL A 52 19.45 27.34 27.21
N GLU A 53 19.59 28.55 27.76
CA GLU A 53 20.89 29.24 27.90
C GLU A 53 21.79 28.63 28.99
N SER A 54 21.21 27.95 29.98
CA SER A 54 21.90 27.26 31.07
C SER A 54 21.02 26.15 31.65
N GLU A 55 21.61 25.11 32.23
CA GLU A 55 20.89 23.98 32.84
C GLU A 55 19.77 24.45 33.81
N LEU A 56 18.60 23.83 33.71
CA LEU A 56 17.41 24.11 34.52
C LEU A 56 16.99 22.88 35.32
N MET A 57 16.36 23.09 36.47
CA MET A 57 15.73 22.03 37.25
C MET A 57 14.27 21.89 36.83
N ALA A 58 13.92 20.73 36.27
CA ALA A 58 12.59 20.34 35.84
C ALA A 58 11.90 19.53 36.94
N SER A 59 10.83 20.09 37.54
CA SER A 59 10.08 19.48 38.65
C SER A 59 8.63 19.22 38.23
N PRO A 60 8.15 17.96 38.21
CA PRO A 60 6.74 17.70 37.93
C PRO A 60 5.86 18.24 39.07
N THR A 61 4.65 18.66 38.73
CA THR A 61 3.67 19.18 39.71
C THR A 61 2.59 18.15 40.04
N ASN A 62 1.99 18.28 41.23
CA ASN A 62 0.92 17.38 41.71
C ASN A 62 1.33 15.89 41.60
N SER A 63 0.40 15.01 41.21
CA SER A 63 0.65 13.57 41.01
C SER A 63 1.19 13.23 39.62
N THR A 64 1.92 14.15 38.98
CA THR A 64 2.55 13.92 37.67
C THR A 64 3.93 13.33 37.82
N GLN A 65 4.32 12.51 36.86
CA GLN A 65 5.66 11.97 36.73
C GLN A 65 6.31 12.53 35.47
N LEU A 66 7.61 12.80 35.55
CA LEU A 66 8.45 13.33 34.48
C LEU A 66 9.37 12.22 33.95
N SER A 67 9.49 12.13 32.63
CA SER A 67 10.56 11.42 31.93
C SER A 67 11.42 12.44 31.18
N VAL A 68 12.74 12.30 31.30
CA VAL A 68 13.73 13.09 30.55
C VAL A 68 14.52 12.14 29.66
N ASN A 69 14.67 12.48 28.38
CA ASN A 69 15.45 11.71 27.39
C ASN A 69 15.05 10.22 27.33
N GLY A 70 13.75 9.91 27.50
CA GLY A 70 13.22 8.54 27.50
C GLY A 70 13.53 7.73 28.76
N GLY A 71 13.96 8.37 29.85
CA GLY A 71 14.16 7.72 31.15
C GLY A 71 12.85 7.22 31.80
N GLN A 72 12.98 6.47 32.90
CA GLN A 72 11.81 6.04 33.68
C GLN A 72 11.05 7.25 34.25
N PHE A 73 9.71 7.19 34.21
CA PHE A 73 8.86 8.23 34.78
C PHE A 73 9.05 8.31 36.29
N SER A 74 9.37 9.50 36.79
CA SER A 74 9.66 9.78 38.20
C SER A 74 8.93 11.02 38.69
N SER A 75 8.53 11.05 39.96
CA SER A 75 8.03 12.28 40.61
C SER A 75 9.16 13.20 41.11
N GLU A 76 10.41 12.75 41.04
CA GLU A 76 11.57 13.52 41.47
C GLU A 76 12.00 14.55 40.41
N PRO A 77 12.47 15.74 40.82
CA PRO A 77 13.06 16.70 39.90
C PRO A 77 14.28 16.15 39.13
N ALA A 78 14.44 16.58 37.89
CA ALA A 78 15.56 16.24 37.03
C ALA A 78 16.22 17.50 36.45
N LEU A 79 17.53 17.46 36.20
CA LEU A 79 18.21 18.53 35.46
C LEU A 79 17.96 18.35 33.97
N VAL A 80 17.70 19.45 33.27
CA VAL A 80 17.47 19.49 31.83
C VAL A 80 18.33 20.57 31.17
N ASN A 81 18.83 20.24 29.99
CA ASN A 81 19.71 21.04 29.16
C ASN A 81 19.06 21.34 27.81
N ASN A 82 19.73 22.17 27.01
CA ASN A 82 19.32 22.43 25.64
C ASN A 82 19.31 21.12 24.83
N TYR A 83 18.23 20.90 24.09
CA TYR A 83 17.88 19.70 23.32
C TYR A 83 17.50 18.45 24.12
N ASP A 84 17.35 18.53 25.44
CA ASP A 84 16.75 17.44 26.20
C ASP A 84 15.26 17.30 25.88
N THR A 85 14.78 16.06 25.85
CA THR A 85 13.34 15.77 25.68
C THR A 85 12.67 15.55 27.02
N VAL A 86 11.47 16.09 27.19
CA VAL A 86 10.66 15.94 28.40
C VAL A 86 9.26 15.44 28.06
N ARG A 87 8.75 14.51 28.89
CA ARG A 87 7.38 14.01 28.79
C ARG A 87 6.76 13.82 30.16
N LEU A 88 5.48 14.14 30.29
CA LEU A 88 4.73 14.04 31.54
C LEU A 88 3.76 12.86 31.51
N LYS A 89 3.47 12.32 32.69
CA LYS A 89 2.51 11.25 32.90
C LYS A 89 1.64 11.54 34.11
N SER A 90 0.33 11.42 33.97
CA SER A 90 -0.64 11.63 35.04
C SER A 90 -1.83 10.71 34.86
N TYR A 91 -2.66 10.57 35.89
CA TYR A 91 -4.00 9.97 35.75
C TYR A 91 -5.05 11.02 35.42
N ALA A 92 -6.00 10.67 34.56
CA ALA A 92 -7.21 11.44 34.30
C ALA A 92 -8.07 11.60 35.58
N PRO A 93 -8.89 12.67 35.69
CA PRO A 93 -9.89 12.80 36.75
C PRO A 93 -10.72 11.54 36.97
N SER A 94 -11.21 11.33 38.19
CA SER A 94 -11.96 10.12 38.55
C SER A 94 -13.42 10.12 38.11
N GLU A 95 -13.96 11.25 37.67
CA GLU A 95 -15.34 11.41 37.22
C GLU A 95 -15.40 12.03 35.81
N PRO A 96 -16.40 11.69 34.98
CA PRO A 96 -16.64 12.32 33.67
C PRO A 96 -16.87 13.85 33.75
N GLY A 97 -16.49 14.57 32.71
CA GLY A 97 -16.67 16.03 32.60
C GLY A 97 -15.83 16.88 33.56
N GLN A 98 -14.80 16.28 34.18
CA GLN A 98 -13.89 16.97 35.09
C GLN A 98 -12.60 17.39 34.38
N VAL A 99 -11.98 18.45 34.87
CA VAL A 99 -10.69 18.95 34.39
C VAL A 99 -9.68 18.88 35.51
N LYS A 100 -8.55 18.23 35.27
CA LYS A 100 -7.37 18.22 36.14
C LYS A 100 -6.27 19.06 35.50
N THR A 101 -5.83 20.10 36.19
CA THR A 101 -4.63 20.86 35.80
C THR A 101 -3.43 20.36 36.58
N THR A 102 -2.40 19.93 35.85
CA THR A 102 -1.10 19.52 36.37
C THR A 102 -0.01 20.10 35.47
N GLY A 103 1.25 19.63 35.47
CA GLY A 103 2.26 20.18 34.57
C GLY A 103 3.70 20.08 35.08
N LEU A 104 4.57 20.89 34.48
CA LEU A 104 6.00 20.95 34.75
C LEU A 104 6.41 22.33 35.28
N VAL A 105 7.40 22.35 36.17
CA VAL A 105 8.05 23.55 36.64
C VAL A 105 9.51 23.54 36.21
N LEU A 106 9.99 24.62 35.58
CA LEU A 106 11.43 24.83 35.36
C LEU A 106 11.94 25.92 36.30
N SER A 107 13.10 25.70 36.93
CA SER A 107 13.73 26.70 37.81
C SER A 107 15.25 26.72 37.67
N GLN A 108 15.87 27.85 38.00
CA GLN A 108 17.33 27.94 38.02
C GLN A 108 17.91 27.14 39.19
N PRO A 109 18.97 26.33 38.98
CA PRO A 109 19.63 25.59 40.04
C PRO A 109 20.51 26.54 40.89
N THR A 110 19.90 27.32 41.79
CA THR A 110 20.61 28.22 42.72
C THR A 110 20.23 27.97 44.19
N LEU A 111 21.10 28.40 45.11
CA LEU A 111 20.87 28.36 46.57
C LEU A 111 20.19 29.65 47.10
N GLU A 112 19.67 30.50 46.22
CA GLU A 112 19.02 31.75 46.62
C GLU A 112 17.61 31.49 47.18
N GLU A 113 17.16 32.31 48.13
CA GLU A 113 15.88 32.09 48.86
C GLU A 113 14.62 32.19 47.97
N GLN A 114 14.74 32.63 46.72
CA GLN A 114 13.66 32.71 45.71
C GLN A 114 14.22 32.54 44.28
N PRO A 115 14.46 31.31 43.78
CA PRO A 115 14.89 31.10 42.41
C PRO A 115 13.79 31.52 41.43
N ASN A 116 14.19 32.01 40.25
CA ASN A 116 13.23 32.22 39.16
C ASN A 116 12.61 30.88 38.77
N GLN A 117 11.29 30.80 38.82
CA GLN A 117 10.51 29.60 38.50
C GLN A 117 9.51 29.91 37.38
N TRP A 118 9.32 28.95 36.48
CA TRP A 118 8.39 29.02 35.37
C TRP A 118 7.48 27.80 35.35
N ASP A 119 6.17 28.03 35.41
CA ASP A 119 5.16 26.98 35.42
C ASP A 119 4.65 26.72 33.99
N TYR A 120 4.61 25.45 33.59
CA TYR A 120 4.15 24.96 32.30
C TYR A 120 2.97 24.02 32.54
N PRO A 121 1.73 24.54 32.54
CA PRO A 121 0.57 23.73 32.86
C PRO A 121 0.26 22.73 31.75
N TRP A 122 -0.39 21.64 32.15
CA TRP A 122 -0.92 20.56 31.34
C TRP A 122 -2.32 20.25 31.87
N MET A 123 -3.32 20.36 31.02
CA MET A 123 -4.72 20.09 31.37
C MET A 123 -5.12 18.72 30.83
N VAL A 124 -5.73 17.91 31.70
CA VAL A 124 -6.29 16.59 31.38
C VAL A 124 -7.78 16.64 31.68
N THR A 125 -8.62 16.45 30.65
CA THR A 125 -10.08 16.52 30.78
C THR A 125 -10.70 15.16 30.48
N THR A 126 -11.73 14.78 31.25
CA THR A 126 -12.54 13.60 30.98
C THR A 126 -13.77 13.97 30.14
N ALA A 127 -14.17 13.09 29.22
CA ALA A 127 -15.36 13.30 28.38
C ALA A 127 -16.64 13.49 29.24
N SER A 128 -17.60 14.28 28.77
CA SER A 128 -18.90 14.44 29.45
C SER A 128 -19.79 13.19 29.26
N SER A 129 -20.71 12.95 30.19
CA SER A 129 -21.60 11.76 30.17
C SER A 129 -22.41 11.61 28.87
N ASP A 130 -22.71 12.72 28.20
CA ASP A 130 -23.50 12.74 26.96
C ASP A 130 -22.65 12.46 25.71
N VAL A 131 -21.32 12.60 25.79
CA VAL A 131 -20.38 12.29 24.70
C VAL A 131 -19.95 10.82 24.77
N MET A 132 -20.00 10.18 25.94
CA MET A 132 -19.64 8.77 26.10
C MET A 132 -20.63 7.77 25.47
N SER A 133 -21.82 8.20 25.05
CA SER A 133 -22.73 7.37 24.25
C SER A 133 -22.34 7.27 22.77
N ALA A 134 -21.28 7.96 22.33
CA ALA A 134 -20.82 7.99 20.95
C ALA A 134 -19.46 7.29 20.74
N GLN A 135 -19.01 6.48 21.70
CA GLN A 135 -18.02 5.43 21.41
C GLN A 135 -18.83 4.18 21.03
N SER A 136 -18.61 3.63 19.84
CA SER A 136 -19.43 2.55 19.25
C SER A 136 -19.31 1.24 20.05
N CYS A 137 -20.05 1.12 21.15
CA CYS A 137 -20.29 -0.18 21.75
C CYS A 137 -21.16 -1.00 20.82
N TYR A 138 -20.84 -2.28 20.69
CA TYR A 138 -21.65 -3.23 19.94
C TYR A 138 -23.04 -3.34 20.59
N GLU A 139 -24.10 -2.97 19.87
CA GLU A 139 -25.47 -3.12 20.38
C GLU A 139 -25.90 -4.59 20.30
N ALA A 140 -26.06 -5.22 21.46
CA ALA A 140 -26.59 -6.57 21.57
C ALA A 140 -28.07 -6.49 21.95
N ASP A 141 -28.94 -6.89 21.01
CA ASP A 141 -30.39 -6.97 21.20
C ASP A 141 -30.78 -8.27 21.92
N PHE A 142 -31.37 -8.16 23.12
CA PHE A 142 -31.83 -9.26 23.97
C PHE A 142 -33.36 -9.48 23.92
N THR A 143 -34.01 -9.23 22.78
CA THR A 143 -35.47 -9.38 22.63
C THR A 143 -35.95 -10.78 23.02
N PHE A 144 -36.96 -10.87 23.89
CA PHE A 144 -37.54 -12.14 24.30
C PHE A 144 -38.42 -12.77 23.20
N ASP A 145 -38.12 -14.02 22.79
CA ASP A 145 -38.96 -14.80 21.88
C ASP A 145 -40.08 -15.47 22.66
N GLU A 146 -41.24 -14.81 22.71
CA GLU A 146 -42.44 -15.31 23.40
C GLU A 146 -42.88 -16.70 22.91
N ARG A 147 -42.63 -17.07 21.65
CA ARG A 147 -43.01 -18.39 21.13
C ARG A 147 -42.12 -19.51 21.65
N ARG A 148 -40.86 -19.20 21.95
CA ARG A 148 -39.85 -20.17 22.41
C ARG A 148 -39.51 -20.03 23.89
N GLN A 149 -40.08 -19.05 24.57
CA GLN A 149 -39.86 -18.76 25.98
C GLN A 149 -38.37 -18.60 26.34
N ARG A 150 -37.61 -17.90 25.47
CA ARG A 150 -36.16 -17.66 25.62
C ARG A 150 -35.74 -16.35 24.93
N LEU A 151 -34.59 -15.81 25.30
CA LEU A 151 -34.04 -14.59 24.70
C LEU A 151 -33.54 -14.87 23.26
N ARG A 152 -33.79 -13.93 22.35
CA ARG A 152 -33.05 -13.78 21.08
C ARG A 152 -31.86 -12.90 21.37
N VAL A 153 -30.69 -13.30 20.91
CA VAL A 153 -29.46 -12.53 21.06
C VAL A 153 -28.55 -12.88 19.90
N PHE A 154 -27.87 -11.86 19.40
CA PHE A 154 -26.80 -11.96 18.42
C PHE A 154 -25.49 -12.37 19.07
N GLU A 155 -24.63 -13.05 18.31
CA GLU A 155 -23.32 -13.53 18.73
C GLU A 155 -22.51 -12.44 19.45
N LEU A 156 -21.77 -12.81 20.49
CA LEU A 156 -20.82 -11.88 21.12
C LEU A 156 -19.65 -11.65 20.14
N PRO A 157 -19.11 -10.42 20.07
CA PRO A 157 -18.03 -10.12 19.14
C PRO A 157 -16.83 -11.05 19.33
N ALA A 158 -16.38 -11.67 18.24
CA ALA A 158 -15.27 -12.60 18.25
C ALA A 158 -13.94 -11.85 18.24
N GLU A 159 -13.01 -12.27 19.09
CA GLU A 159 -11.68 -11.66 19.19
C GLU A 159 -10.67 -12.49 18.38
N LYS A 160 -10.30 -12.01 17.19
CA LYS A 160 -9.45 -12.72 16.22
C LYS A 160 -7.99 -12.26 16.28
N TYR A 161 -7.09 -13.08 15.71
CA TYR A 161 -5.66 -12.79 15.50
C TYR A 161 -4.86 -12.46 16.76
N LYS A 162 -5.24 -13.06 17.89
CA LYS A 162 -4.61 -12.77 19.17
C LYS A 162 -3.26 -13.48 19.31
N VAL A 163 -2.33 -12.80 19.97
CA VAL A 163 -1.00 -13.34 20.29
C VAL A 163 -1.16 -14.44 21.34
N PRO A 164 -0.54 -15.62 21.17
CA PRO A 164 -0.65 -16.68 22.15
C PRO A 164 -0.33 -16.24 23.59
N GLY A 165 -1.25 -16.52 24.51
CA GLY A 165 -1.12 -16.16 25.92
C GLY A 165 -1.38 -14.69 26.26
N GLU A 166 -1.77 -13.83 25.31
CA GLU A 166 -2.11 -12.45 25.63
C GLU A 166 -3.46 -12.34 26.36
N THR A 167 -3.61 -11.30 27.18
CA THR A 167 -4.90 -10.99 27.80
C THR A 167 -5.78 -10.25 26.81
N VAL A 168 -6.93 -10.84 26.50
CA VAL A 168 -7.87 -10.35 25.51
C VAL A 168 -9.09 -9.80 26.22
N THR A 169 -9.47 -8.57 25.88
CA THR A 169 -10.67 -7.91 26.38
C THR A 169 -11.56 -7.55 25.19
N SER A 170 -12.85 -7.86 25.26
CA SER A 170 -13.80 -7.54 24.21
C SER A 170 -13.98 -6.03 24.03
N GLN A 171 -14.44 -5.62 22.85
CA GLN A 171 -15.13 -4.33 22.71
C GLN A 171 -16.29 -4.21 23.71
N CYS A 172 -16.71 -2.98 24.02
CA CYS A 172 -17.88 -2.78 24.88
C CYS A 172 -19.15 -3.22 24.16
N ILE A 173 -20.07 -3.83 24.90
CA ILE A 173 -21.34 -4.33 24.40
C ILE A 173 -22.46 -3.62 25.16
N HIS A 174 -23.32 -2.90 24.44
CA HIS A 174 -24.47 -2.22 25.00
C HIS A 174 -25.70 -3.14 24.93
N VAL A 175 -26.33 -3.40 26.06
CA VAL A 175 -27.46 -4.32 26.20
C VAL A 175 -28.75 -3.58 25.86
N THR A 176 -29.46 -4.02 24.82
CA THR A 176 -30.75 -3.43 24.40
C THR A 176 -31.87 -4.45 24.37
N ASN A 177 -33.13 -3.98 24.42
CA ASN A 177 -34.36 -4.79 24.33
C ASN A 177 -34.50 -5.95 25.34
N LEU A 178 -33.84 -5.85 26.51
CA LEU A 178 -33.97 -6.85 27.58
C LEU A 178 -35.22 -6.53 28.45
N PRO A 179 -36.27 -7.38 28.45
CA PRO A 179 -37.55 -7.01 29.08
C PRO A 179 -37.55 -7.13 30.61
N THR A 180 -36.75 -8.03 31.16
CA THR A 180 -36.54 -8.18 32.61
C THR A 180 -35.06 -8.49 32.88
N PRO A 181 -34.53 -8.12 34.06
CA PRO A 181 -33.14 -8.38 34.40
C PRO A 181 -32.80 -9.86 34.34
N VAL A 182 -31.57 -10.18 33.92
CA VAL A 182 -31.09 -11.57 33.80
C VAL A 182 -29.85 -11.78 34.66
N ILE A 183 -29.69 -13.00 35.16
CA ILE A 183 -28.45 -13.42 35.82
C ILE A 183 -27.50 -14.02 34.78
N ALA A 184 -26.32 -13.43 34.67
CA ALA A 184 -25.29 -13.82 33.73
C ALA A 184 -24.10 -14.46 34.44
N LYS A 185 -23.52 -15.51 33.83
CA LYS A 185 -22.17 -16.00 34.17
C LYS A 185 -21.52 -16.70 33.01
N PHE A 186 -20.20 -16.75 33.01
CA PHE A 186 -19.48 -17.63 32.08
C PHE A 186 -19.44 -19.07 32.58
N GLN A 187 -19.44 -19.99 31.63
CA GLN A 187 -19.35 -21.42 31.90
C GLN A 187 -17.95 -21.83 32.35
N ARG A 188 -16.89 -21.19 31.85
CA ARG A 188 -15.49 -21.53 32.11
C ARG A 188 -14.72 -20.37 32.75
N ASP A 189 -13.68 -19.90 32.09
CA ASP A 189 -12.62 -19.05 32.66
C ASP A 189 -12.78 -17.57 32.33
N SER A 190 -13.72 -17.22 31.45
CA SER A 190 -13.92 -15.83 31.07
C SER A 190 -14.51 -15.02 32.21
N GLU A 191 -13.99 -13.82 32.38
CA GLU A 191 -14.46 -12.82 33.31
C GLU A 191 -15.26 -11.77 32.56
N PHE A 192 -16.23 -11.14 33.21
CA PHE A 192 -16.95 -10.03 32.61
C PHE A 192 -17.19 -8.91 33.61
N SER A 193 -17.21 -7.69 33.09
CA SER A 193 -17.54 -6.45 33.76
C SER A 193 -18.92 -5.99 33.31
N VAL A 194 -19.65 -5.36 34.22
CA VAL A 194 -20.93 -4.68 33.95
C VAL A 194 -20.71 -3.23 34.37
N ASN A 195 -21.05 -2.28 33.49
CA ASN A 195 -20.91 -0.84 33.68
C ASN A 195 -19.51 -0.41 34.17
N TYR A 196 -18.48 -1.00 33.56
CA TYR A 196 -17.06 -0.73 33.86
C TYR A 196 -16.60 -1.06 35.30
N GLY A 197 -17.34 -1.89 36.03
CA GLY A 197 -16.90 -2.44 37.31
C GLY A 197 -15.78 -3.49 37.17
N ASP A 198 -15.35 -4.09 38.28
CA ASP A 198 -14.29 -5.10 38.26
C ASP A 198 -14.67 -6.33 37.42
N TYR A 199 -13.70 -6.85 36.66
CA TYR A 199 -13.82 -8.14 35.99
C TYR A 199 -13.92 -9.26 37.02
N SER A 200 -14.92 -10.11 36.86
CA SER A 200 -15.16 -11.24 37.76
C SER A 200 -15.83 -12.38 37.02
N ARG A 201 -15.68 -13.59 37.57
CA ARG A 201 -16.33 -14.82 37.12
C ARG A 201 -17.66 -15.10 37.84
N GLU A 202 -17.94 -14.34 38.90
CA GLU A 202 -19.14 -14.49 39.71
C GLU A 202 -20.40 -14.13 38.91
N GLU A 203 -21.54 -14.66 39.36
CA GLU A 203 -22.85 -14.32 38.79
C GLU A 203 -23.11 -12.81 38.94
N LYS A 204 -23.47 -12.16 37.83
CA LYS A 204 -23.87 -10.74 37.83
C LYS A 204 -25.24 -10.59 37.21
N GLN A 205 -26.02 -9.66 37.74
CA GLN A 205 -27.24 -9.22 37.08
C GLN A 205 -26.88 -8.31 35.91
N ILE A 206 -27.59 -8.48 34.79
CA ILE A 206 -27.54 -7.59 33.62
C ILE A 206 -28.93 -7.00 33.44
N ASP A 207 -28.99 -5.67 33.36
CA ASP A 207 -30.17 -4.87 33.12
C ASP A 207 -30.16 -4.28 31.69
N ASN A 208 -31.33 -3.89 31.19
CA ASN A 208 -31.42 -3.20 29.91
C ASN A 208 -30.72 -1.83 29.98
N GLY A 209 -29.85 -1.54 29.01
CA GLY A 209 -29.00 -0.36 28.99
C GLY A 209 -27.63 -0.55 29.66
N ASP A 210 -27.36 -1.72 30.23
CA ASP A 210 -26.03 -2.01 30.78
C ASP A 210 -24.98 -2.12 29.68
N ILE A 211 -23.74 -1.77 30.03
CA ILE A 211 -22.58 -1.99 29.19
C ILE A 211 -21.77 -3.15 29.76
N ILE A 212 -21.56 -4.19 28.98
CA ILE A 212 -20.74 -5.34 29.37
C ILE A 212 -19.41 -5.36 28.61
N LYS A 213 -18.35 -5.79 29.30
CA LYS A 213 -17.05 -6.12 28.69
C LYS A 213 -16.58 -7.48 29.19
N ILE A 214 -15.96 -8.25 28.31
CA ILE A 214 -15.57 -9.63 28.56
C ILE A 214 -14.05 -9.73 28.49
N LYS A 215 -13.44 -10.60 29.29
CA LYS A 215 -11.99 -10.75 29.37
C LYS A 215 -11.60 -12.20 29.58
N ASN A 216 -10.58 -12.66 28.86
CA ASN A 216 -9.91 -13.94 29.08
C ASN A 216 -8.51 -13.90 28.45
N VAL A 217 -7.77 -15.01 28.52
CA VAL A 217 -6.43 -15.14 27.96
C VAL A 217 -6.54 -15.94 26.66
N ALA A 218 -5.89 -15.45 25.60
CA ALA A 218 -5.82 -16.15 24.33
C ALA A 218 -5.14 -17.52 24.51
N PRO A 219 -5.49 -18.56 23.73
CA PRO A 219 -4.83 -19.86 23.83
C PRO A 219 -3.29 -19.77 23.81
N ASN A 220 -2.58 -20.71 24.44
CA ASN A 220 -1.10 -20.66 24.44
C ASN A 220 -0.46 -21.23 23.16
N LYS A 221 -1.26 -21.77 22.23
CA LYS A 221 -0.79 -22.36 20.97
C LYS A 221 -1.40 -21.60 19.78
N LEU A 222 -0.63 -21.43 18.72
CA LEU A 222 -1.11 -20.92 17.43
C LEU A 222 -2.14 -21.89 16.85
N GLY A 223 -3.18 -21.35 16.20
CA GLY A 223 -4.28 -22.09 15.59
C GLY A 223 -5.36 -22.61 16.55
N ASN A 224 -5.13 -22.48 17.85
CA ASN A 224 -6.16 -22.81 18.83
C ASN A 224 -7.18 -21.67 18.94
N VAL A 225 -8.42 -22.08 19.19
CA VAL A 225 -9.52 -21.19 19.53
C VAL A 225 -9.99 -21.53 20.95
N LEU A 226 -10.11 -20.51 21.79
CA LEU A 226 -10.82 -20.59 23.06
C LEU A 226 -12.29 -20.30 22.79
N LEU A 227 -13.15 -21.20 23.27
CA LEU A 227 -14.59 -21.04 23.29
C LEU A 227 -15.05 -20.99 24.75
N ASP A 228 -15.75 -19.94 25.14
CA ASP A 228 -16.47 -19.90 26.41
C ASP A 228 -17.93 -19.55 26.19
N ARG A 229 -18.77 -19.83 27.18
CA ARG A 229 -20.22 -19.68 27.06
C ARG A 229 -20.75 -18.77 28.15
N LEU A 230 -21.31 -17.62 27.76
CA LEU A 230 -22.10 -16.78 28.63
C LEU A 230 -23.49 -17.41 28.80
N ILE A 231 -23.82 -17.77 30.02
CA ILE A 231 -25.10 -18.33 30.44
C ILE A 231 -25.95 -17.18 30.96
N LEU A 232 -27.13 -16.98 30.39
CA LEU A 232 -28.13 -16.02 30.86
C LEU A 232 -29.34 -16.76 31.42
N GLN A 233 -29.74 -16.41 32.64
CA GLN A 233 -30.90 -16.98 33.31
C GLN A 233 -31.95 -15.90 33.56
N GLN A 234 -33.15 -16.15 33.06
CA GLN A 234 -34.30 -15.27 33.19
C GLN A 234 -35.44 -15.99 33.92
N GLY A 235 -36.01 -15.37 34.94
CA GLY A 235 -37.26 -15.85 35.56
C GLY A 235 -38.46 -15.59 34.64
N LEU A 236 -39.26 -16.61 34.39
CA LEU A 236 -40.50 -16.53 33.63
C LEU A 236 -41.71 -16.30 34.56
N GLU A 237 -42.80 -15.76 34.01
CA GLU A 237 -44.02 -15.43 34.76
C GLU A 237 -44.69 -16.65 35.42
N ASP A 238 -44.45 -17.86 34.89
CA ASP A 238 -44.96 -19.13 35.44
C ASP A 238 -44.10 -19.68 36.60
N GLY A 239 -43.06 -18.94 37.02
CA GLY A 239 -42.13 -19.33 38.07
C GLY A 239 -41.02 -20.28 37.64
N THR A 240 -40.92 -20.60 36.34
CA THR A 240 -39.79 -21.35 35.77
C THR A 240 -38.63 -20.42 35.40
N VAL A 241 -37.44 -20.99 35.14
CA VAL A 241 -36.25 -20.24 34.72
C VAL A 241 -35.91 -20.63 33.29
N SER A 242 -35.90 -19.66 32.39
CA SER A 242 -35.34 -19.82 31.06
C SER A 242 -33.83 -19.64 31.11
N THR A 243 -33.09 -20.57 30.52
CA THR A 243 -31.63 -20.47 30.41
C THR A 243 -31.26 -20.37 28.93
N THR A 244 -30.55 -19.30 28.58
CA THR A 244 -30.01 -19.09 27.24
C THR A 244 -28.48 -19.08 27.30
N TYR A 245 -27.86 -19.50 26.21
CA TYR A 245 -26.43 -19.75 26.12
C TYR A 245 -25.85 -18.99 24.93
N TYR A 246 -24.78 -18.23 25.16
CA TYR A 246 -24.07 -17.46 24.13
C TYR A 246 -22.61 -17.83 24.11
N GLN A 247 -22.04 -17.93 22.92
CA GLN A 247 -20.66 -18.31 22.75
C GLN A 247 -19.82 -17.04 22.55
N TRP A 248 -18.69 -16.98 23.24
CA TRP A 248 -17.64 -16.01 23.00
C TRP A 248 -16.38 -16.74 22.54
N TYR A 249 -15.70 -16.16 21.56
CA TYR A 249 -14.59 -16.78 20.85
C TYR A 249 -13.34 -15.90 20.94
N ILE A 250 -12.21 -16.53 21.24
CA ILE A 250 -10.87 -15.92 21.11
C ILE A 250 -10.02 -16.84 20.24
N GLY A 251 -9.60 -16.36 19.08
CA GLY A 251 -8.76 -17.10 18.15
C GLY A 251 -7.34 -16.53 18.06
N ASN A 252 -6.35 -17.41 18.09
CA ASN A 252 -4.98 -17.05 17.73
C ASN A 252 -4.73 -17.28 16.25
N ARG A 253 -3.72 -16.60 15.68
CA ARG A 253 -3.25 -16.91 14.32
C ARG A 253 -2.94 -18.41 14.20
N SER A 254 -3.40 -19.06 13.14
CA SER A 254 -3.09 -20.47 12.84
C SER A 254 -1.72 -20.61 12.18
N ASP A 255 -1.01 -21.69 12.52
CA ASP A 255 0.20 -22.11 11.80
C ASP A 255 -0.17 -22.56 10.36
N ASP A 256 0.40 -21.86 9.38
CA ASP A 256 0.95 -22.32 8.09
C ASP A 256 0.14 -23.18 7.09
N ALA A 257 -1.20 -23.30 7.17
CA ALA A 257 -1.94 -23.91 6.04
C ALA A 257 -3.37 -23.40 5.81
N TYR A 258 -3.79 -22.34 6.50
CA TYR A 258 -5.23 -22.02 6.67
C TYR A 258 -5.60 -20.55 6.46
N THR A 259 -4.74 -19.73 5.87
CA THR A 259 -5.02 -18.28 5.72
C THR A 259 -5.12 -17.87 4.26
N SER A 260 -5.95 -18.57 3.53
CA SER A 260 -7.02 -17.92 2.77
C SER A 260 -8.24 -18.82 2.90
N ILE A 261 -9.45 -18.23 2.87
CA ILE A 261 -10.73 -18.92 2.66
C ILE A 261 -11.52 -19.23 3.95
N SER A 262 -12.55 -18.38 4.16
CA SER A 262 -13.88 -18.59 4.74
C SER A 262 -14.08 -19.19 6.15
N ASP A 263 -15.10 -18.64 6.82
CA ASP A 263 -15.44 -18.72 8.25
C ASP A 263 -15.91 -20.10 8.80
N CYS A 264 -15.31 -21.21 8.39
CA CYS A 264 -15.70 -22.53 8.91
C CYS A 264 -14.46 -23.39 9.24
N TYR A 265 -14.22 -23.66 10.51
CA TYR A 265 -13.13 -24.52 10.98
C TYR A 265 -13.67 -25.86 11.49
N VAL A 266 -13.02 -26.97 11.09
CA VAL A 266 -13.18 -28.30 11.70
C VAL A 266 -11.87 -28.64 12.42
N LEU A 267 -11.91 -28.79 13.75
CA LEU A 267 -10.74 -29.09 14.59
C LEU A 267 -10.55 -30.60 14.75
N THR A 268 -9.30 -31.10 14.72
CA THR A 268 -8.97 -32.47 15.15
C THR A 268 -8.39 -32.54 16.57
N ARG A 269 -8.90 -33.56 17.28
CA ARG A 269 -8.45 -34.29 18.49
C ARG A 269 -7.44 -33.64 19.45
N ASP A 270 -7.91 -32.68 20.24
CA ASP A 270 -7.69 -32.74 21.69
C ASP A 270 -9.05 -32.94 22.36
N ASP A 271 -9.10 -33.81 23.37
CA ASP A 271 -10.29 -34.40 24.01
C ASP A 271 -11.22 -33.37 24.73
N THR A 272 -11.02 -32.08 24.47
CA THR A 272 -11.72 -30.95 25.08
C THR A 272 -12.43 -30.04 24.09
N ASN A 273 -12.30 -30.23 22.77
CA ASN A 273 -12.82 -29.30 21.75
C ASN A 273 -13.50 -30.00 20.55
N THR A 274 -14.55 -30.78 20.79
CA THR A 274 -15.51 -31.12 19.72
C THR A 274 -16.57 -30.04 19.62
N GLY A 275 -16.34 -29.04 18.77
CA GLY A 275 -17.33 -28.01 18.44
C GLY A 275 -16.96 -27.33 17.15
N ILE A 276 -17.86 -27.38 16.18
CA ILE A 276 -17.73 -26.66 14.91
C ILE A 276 -18.39 -25.29 15.09
N LEU A 277 -17.80 -24.25 14.51
CA LEU A 277 -18.36 -22.91 14.46
C LEU A 277 -19.74 -22.97 13.78
N PRO A 278 -20.84 -22.52 14.42
CA PRO A 278 -21.98 -22.09 13.66
C PRO A 278 -21.53 -20.91 12.79
N HIS A 279 -21.70 -21.03 11.47
CA HIS A 279 -21.55 -19.90 10.54
C HIS A 279 -22.94 -19.30 10.34
N THR A 280 -23.10 -18.03 10.70
CA THR A 280 -24.28 -17.24 10.35
C THR A 280 -24.00 -16.55 9.02
N VAL A 281 -24.59 -17.07 7.94
CA VAL A 281 -24.61 -16.37 6.64
C VAL A 281 -25.82 -15.47 6.62
N THR A 282 -25.60 -14.16 6.76
CA THR A 282 -26.59 -13.14 6.42
C THR A 282 -26.40 -12.80 4.95
N SER A 283 -27.34 -13.21 4.09
CA SER A 283 -27.35 -12.76 2.70
C SER A 283 -28.32 -11.58 2.54
N ASN A 284 -27.81 -10.46 2.03
CA ASN A 284 -28.62 -9.32 1.60
C ASN A 284 -28.92 -9.36 0.09
N ASP A 285 -28.31 -10.29 -0.64
CA ASP A 285 -28.42 -10.42 -2.10
C ASP A 285 -29.05 -11.77 -2.51
N ASN A 286 -30.17 -11.72 -3.24
CA ASN A 286 -30.86 -12.86 -3.88
C ASN A 286 -31.42 -13.99 -2.99
N ILE A 287 -32.21 -14.88 -3.63
CA ILE A 287 -32.98 -16.00 -3.04
C ILE A 287 -32.08 -17.17 -2.58
N SER A 288 -30.75 -17.09 -2.75
CA SER A 288 -29.79 -18.10 -2.27
C SER A 288 -28.70 -17.50 -1.39
N ALA A 289 -28.43 -18.15 -0.26
CA ALA A 289 -27.24 -17.89 0.54
C ALA A 289 -26.15 -18.85 0.07
N LYS A 290 -24.98 -18.28 -0.20
CA LYS A 290 -23.77 -19.00 -0.54
C LYS A 290 -22.80 -18.88 0.61
N SER A 291 -22.27 -20.02 1.05
CA SER A 291 -21.10 -20.01 1.91
C SER A 291 -20.10 -21.05 1.43
N THR A 292 -18.87 -20.59 1.32
CA THR A 292 -17.74 -21.45 1.02
C THR A 292 -17.19 -21.95 2.35
N CYS A 293 -16.88 -23.23 2.45
CA CYS A 293 -16.32 -23.82 3.66
C CYS A 293 -15.10 -24.62 3.24
N MET A 294 -13.90 -24.28 3.71
CA MET A 294 -12.78 -25.20 3.52
C MET A 294 -12.78 -26.27 4.59
N ILE A 295 -13.12 -27.49 4.19
CA ILE A 295 -12.94 -28.65 5.04
C ILE A 295 -11.51 -29.15 4.82
N ASN A 296 -10.59 -28.72 5.67
CA ASN A 296 -9.24 -29.29 5.66
C ASN A 296 -9.21 -30.59 6.45
N ALA A 297 -9.17 -31.71 5.72
CA ALA A 297 -8.83 -33.02 6.27
C ALA A 297 -7.36 -33.04 6.70
N GLU A 298 -6.98 -33.92 7.63
CA GLU A 298 -5.55 -34.21 7.85
C GLU A 298 -4.96 -34.95 6.63
N PRO A 299 -3.67 -34.78 6.31
CA PRO A 299 -2.99 -35.58 5.30
C PRO A 299 -3.21 -37.08 5.55
N ASN A 300 -3.77 -37.79 4.56
CA ASN A 300 -4.16 -39.22 4.61
C ASN A 300 -5.47 -39.56 5.34
N SER A 301 -6.37 -38.60 5.56
CA SER A 301 -7.74 -38.87 6.02
C SER A 301 -8.79 -38.65 4.92
N LEU A 302 -9.88 -39.43 4.95
CA LEU A 302 -11.06 -39.23 4.09
C LEU A 302 -12.22 -38.75 4.96
N LEU A 303 -12.78 -37.58 4.61
CA LEU A 303 -13.97 -37.01 5.22
C LEU A 303 -15.18 -37.32 4.36
N GLU A 304 -16.16 -38.05 4.90
CA GLU A 304 -17.43 -38.26 4.23
C GLU A 304 -18.44 -37.21 4.72
N VAL A 305 -18.97 -36.42 3.78
CA VAL A 305 -19.97 -35.39 3.99
C VAL A 305 -21.32 -35.89 3.46
N GLU A 306 -22.31 -35.98 4.35
CA GLU A 306 -23.68 -36.42 4.02
C GLU A 306 -24.65 -35.25 4.23
N PRO A 307 -25.12 -34.57 3.15
CA PRO A 307 -26.09 -33.49 3.28
C PRO A 307 -27.45 -34.01 3.73
N VAL A 308 -27.99 -33.48 4.84
CA VAL A 308 -29.23 -34.01 5.44
C VAL A 308 -30.50 -33.32 4.90
N GLN A 309 -30.37 -32.20 4.17
CA GLN A 309 -31.51 -31.45 3.62
C GLN A 309 -31.58 -31.40 2.08
N LYS A 310 -32.81 -31.44 1.55
CA LYS A 310 -33.13 -31.45 0.10
C LYS A 310 -32.90 -30.15 -0.67
N LYS A 311 -32.45 -29.07 -0.02
CA LYS A 311 -32.26 -27.74 -0.64
C LYS A 311 -30.87 -27.14 -0.38
N LEU A 312 -29.94 -28.00 0.03
CA LEU A 312 -28.53 -27.68 0.18
C LEU A 312 -27.83 -28.28 -1.03
N THR A 313 -27.30 -27.44 -1.90
CA THR A 313 -26.44 -27.89 -3.00
C THR A 313 -25.00 -27.87 -2.50
N VAL A 314 -24.32 -29.02 -2.62
CA VAL A 314 -22.91 -29.16 -2.29
C VAL A 314 -22.11 -29.06 -3.58
N PHE A 315 -21.03 -28.29 -3.59
CA PHE A 315 -20.08 -28.18 -4.67
C PHE A 315 -18.73 -28.65 -4.16
N VAL A 316 -18.00 -29.43 -4.93
CA VAL A 316 -16.62 -29.84 -4.62
C VAL A 316 -15.73 -29.40 -5.78
N ASN A 317 -14.69 -28.61 -5.47
CA ASN A 317 -13.81 -27.97 -6.45
C ASN A 317 -14.64 -27.25 -7.55
N ASP A 318 -15.58 -26.43 -7.11
CA ASP A 318 -16.53 -25.64 -7.93
C ASP A 318 -17.49 -26.46 -8.81
N THR A 319 -17.55 -27.78 -8.62
CA THR A 319 -18.46 -28.67 -9.37
C THR A 319 -19.59 -29.14 -8.48
N PRO A 320 -20.88 -28.97 -8.86
CA PRO A 320 -22.01 -29.45 -8.05
C PRO A 320 -21.99 -30.97 -7.91
N PHE A 321 -22.19 -31.44 -6.69
CA PHE A 321 -22.24 -32.84 -6.33
C PHE A 321 -23.70 -33.34 -6.30
N GLU A 322 -24.00 -34.41 -7.04
CA GLU A 322 -25.34 -35.02 -7.13
C GLU A 322 -25.34 -36.46 -6.57
N GLY A 323 -25.07 -36.64 -5.28
CA GLY A 323 -25.10 -37.96 -4.62
C GLY A 323 -25.54 -37.91 -3.15
N GLU A 324 -25.62 -39.08 -2.50
CA GLU A 324 -26.06 -39.19 -1.09
C GLU A 324 -24.96 -38.79 -0.08
N SER A 325 -23.68 -39.02 -0.40
CA SER A 325 -22.53 -38.56 0.39
C SER A 325 -21.31 -38.32 -0.50
N VAL A 326 -20.47 -37.33 -0.16
CA VAL A 326 -19.23 -37.01 -0.88
C VAL A 326 -18.01 -37.24 -0.01
N GLN A 327 -16.97 -37.88 -0.56
CA GLN A 327 -15.68 -38.05 0.10
C GLN A 327 -14.73 -36.92 -0.28
N LEU A 328 -14.13 -36.30 0.72
CA LEU A 328 -13.17 -35.21 0.59
C LEU A 328 -11.79 -35.68 1.03
N GLY A 329 -10.79 -35.44 0.18
CA GLY A 329 -9.38 -35.63 0.48
C GLY A 329 -8.69 -34.34 0.91
N TYR A 330 -7.42 -34.46 1.30
CA TYR A 330 -6.56 -33.31 1.58
C TYR A 330 -6.39 -32.44 0.32
N GLY A 331 -6.84 -31.17 0.39
CA GLY A 331 -6.75 -30.20 -0.70
C GLY A 331 -8.04 -29.99 -1.51
N ASP A 332 -9.12 -30.73 -1.23
CA ASP A 332 -10.42 -30.52 -1.88
C ASP A 332 -11.17 -29.32 -1.27
N LYS A 333 -11.72 -28.44 -2.12
CA LYS A 333 -12.56 -27.31 -1.71
C LYS A 333 -14.03 -27.70 -1.74
N ILE A 334 -14.80 -27.31 -0.73
CA ILE A 334 -16.26 -27.50 -0.72
C ILE A 334 -16.99 -26.15 -0.64
N HIS A 335 -17.99 -25.96 -1.50
CA HIS A 335 -18.85 -24.79 -1.53
C HIS A 335 -20.31 -25.23 -1.32
N LEU A 336 -21.05 -24.51 -0.47
CA LEU A 336 -22.42 -24.85 -0.14
C LEU A 336 -23.36 -23.71 -0.56
N GLU A 337 -24.42 -24.04 -1.29
CA GLU A 337 -25.46 -23.10 -1.67
C GLU A 337 -26.82 -23.55 -1.12
N HIS A 338 -27.49 -22.68 -0.36
CA HIS A 338 -28.83 -22.90 0.16
C HIS A 338 -29.83 -21.95 -0.49
N THR A 339 -30.89 -22.49 -1.09
CA THR A 339 -31.96 -21.67 -1.71
C THR A 339 -33.15 -21.53 -0.76
N PHE A 340 -33.49 -20.29 -0.41
CA PHE A 340 -34.65 -19.96 0.42
C PHE A 340 -35.95 -19.95 -0.40
N ILE A 341 -37.08 -20.25 0.25
CA ILE A 341 -38.42 -20.15 -0.38
C ILE A 341 -39.30 -19.13 0.37
N THR A 342 -38.93 -18.75 1.59
CA THR A 342 -39.64 -17.78 2.42
C THR A 342 -38.64 -16.98 3.27
N PRO A 343 -38.97 -15.74 3.67
CA PRO A 343 -38.24 -14.96 4.67
C PRO A 343 -38.00 -15.73 5.98
N GLY A 344 -36.86 -15.48 6.65
CA GLY A 344 -36.58 -15.96 8.01
C GLY A 344 -35.47 -17.03 8.11
N PHE A 345 -35.41 -17.67 9.28
CA PHE A 345 -34.36 -18.64 9.62
C PHE A 345 -34.56 -20.01 8.96
N SER A 346 -33.51 -20.50 8.32
CA SER A 346 -33.39 -21.90 7.90
C SER A 346 -32.20 -22.53 8.62
N TYR A 347 -32.37 -23.77 9.09
CA TYR A 347 -31.25 -24.58 9.56
C TYR A 347 -30.91 -25.55 8.45
N SER A 348 -29.65 -25.60 8.03
CA SER A 348 -29.15 -26.70 7.21
C SER A 348 -28.06 -27.42 7.98
N TRP A 349 -27.91 -28.71 7.74
CA TRP A 349 -26.85 -29.48 8.37
C TRP A 349 -26.40 -30.62 7.47
N PHE A 350 -25.16 -31.03 7.69
CA PHE A 350 -24.57 -32.22 7.11
C PHE A 350 -23.92 -33.03 8.21
N ASN A 351 -23.89 -34.35 8.02
CA ASN A 351 -23.13 -35.22 8.90
C ASN A 351 -21.71 -35.35 8.37
N LEU A 352 -20.74 -35.26 9.27
CA LEU A 352 -19.35 -35.59 9.01
C LEU A 352 -19.03 -36.96 9.60
N LYS A 353 -18.54 -37.85 8.74
CA LYS A 353 -17.97 -39.14 9.13
C LYS A 353 -16.49 -39.17 8.76
N LYS A 354 -15.63 -39.42 9.76
CA LYS A 354 -14.19 -39.63 9.51
C LYS A 354 -13.97 -41.13 9.30
N THR A 355 -13.31 -41.48 8.19
CA THR A 355 -12.82 -42.85 7.97
C THR A 355 -11.31 -42.85 7.99
N TRP A 356 -10.74 -43.71 8.83
CA TRP A 356 -9.30 -43.94 8.93
C TRP A 356 -9.07 -45.45 8.87
N ASP A 357 -8.29 -45.91 7.89
CA ASP A 357 -7.91 -47.33 7.72
C ASP A 357 -9.06 -48.36 7.75
N GLY A 358 -10.27 -47.95 7.33
CA GLY A 358 -11.43 -48.85 7.21
C GLY A 358 -12.29 -49.04 8.47
N GLU A 359 -11.97 -48.38 9.58
CA GLU A 359 -12.85 -48.30 10.76
C GLU A 359 -13.44 -46.88 10.92
N ALA A 360 -14.77 -46.77 10.91
CA ALA A 360 -15.48 -45.51 11.09
C ALA A 360 -15.66 -45.22 12.59
N THR A 361 -15.33 -44.00 13.05
CA THR A 361 -15.66 -43.55 14.41
C THR A 361 -16.28 -42.14 14.45
N SER A 362 -17.37 -42.06 15.21
CA SER A 362 -18.28 -40.97 15.61
C SER A 362 -18.75 -39.92 14.59
N ASP A 363 -20.07 -39.84 14.47
CA ASP A 363 -20.86 -38.84 13.75
C ASP A 363 -20.75 -37.46 14.42
N SER A 364 -20.15 -36.48 13.73
CA SER A 364 -20.26 -35.07 14.10
C SER A 364 -21.31 -34.41 13.21
N GLU A 365 -22.34 -33.82 13.82
CA GLU A 365 -23.39 -33.09 13.10
C GLU A 365 -22.98 -31.62 12.97
N VAL A 366 -22.84 -31.13 11.74
CA VAL A 366 -22.47 -29.73 11.47
C VAL A 366 -23.72 -28.94 11.19
N LYS A 367 -24.07 -28.02 12.10
CA LYS A 367 -25.26 -27.18 11.96
C LYS A 367 -24.90 -25.80 11.44
N TRP A 368 -25.55 -25.42 10.34
CA TRP A 368 -25.53 -24.08 9.79
C TRP A 368 -26.84 -23.39 10.13
N VAL A 369 -26.73 -22.19 10.71
CA VAL A 369 -27.87 -21.31 10.95
C VAL A 369 -27.81 -20.26 9.85
N ILE A 370 -28.72 -20.34 8.88
CA ILE A 370 -28.73 -19.45 7.73
C ILE A 370 -29.92 -18.53 7.88
N GLU A 371 -29.66 -17.23 8.04
CA GLU A 371 -30.70 -16.22 8.19
C GLU A 371 -30.93 -15.51 6.86
N ASN A 372 -32.20 -15.45 6.44
CA ASN A 372 -32.61 -14.60 5.34
C ASN A 372 -33.37 -13.38 5.89
N ASN A 373 -32.72 -12.22 5.84
CA ASN A 373 -33.28 -10.93 6.27
C ASN A 373 -34.25 -10.31 5.26
N ILE A 374 -34.47 -10.95 4.10
CA ILE A 374 -35.42 -10.47 3.09
C ILE A 374 -36.84 -10.65 3.63
N THR A 375 -37.56 -9.56 3.91
CA THR A 375 -38.94 -9.59 4.45
C THR A 375 -40.02 -9.99 3.42
N SER A 376 -39.68 -10.07 2.13
CA SER A 376 -40.55 -10.57 1.04
C SER A 376 -39.72 -11.03 -0.15
N VAL A 377 -39.97 -12.24 -0.66
CA VAL A 377 -39.33 -12.79 -1.86
C VAL A 377 -39.97 -12.19 -3.11
N ASP A 378 -39.79 -10.90 -3.30
CA ASP A 378 -39.95 -10.23 -4.58
C ASP A 378 -38.62 -9.52 -4.86
N THR A 379 -38.00 -9.82 -6.00
CA THR A 379 -36.76 -9.21 -6.49
C THR A 379 -36.78 -7.70 -6.29
N PRO A 380 -35.96 -7.11 -5.41
CA PRO A 380 -36.05 -5.69 -5.16
C PRO A 380 -35.18 -4.93 -6.16
N ASP A 381 -35.82 -4.31 -7.15
CA ASP A 381 -35.32 -3.11 -7.84
C ASP A 381 -35.34 -1.87 -6.91
N LYS A 382 -35.15 -2.04 -5.60
CA LYS A 382 -35.09 -0.92 -4.63
C LYS A 382 -34.05 -1.16 -3.54
N PRO A 383 -33.08 -0.22 -3.37
CA PRO A 383 -32.06 -0.32 -2.35
C PRO A 383 -32.66 -0.26 -0.94
N VAL A 384 -32.17 -1.12 -0.04
CA VAL A 384 -32.36 -0.99 1.41
C VAL A 384 -31.51 0.19 1.86
N SER A 385 -32.13 1.20 2.48
CA SER A 385 -31.40 2.37 2.96
C SER A 385 -30.59 2.02 4.21
N ASP A 386 -29.27 1.93 4.07
CA ASP A 386 -28.35 2.07 5.20
C ASP A 386 -28.29 3.57 5.59
N SER A 387 -28.13 3.86 6.89
CA SER A 387 -27.97 5.24 7.36
C SER A 387 -26.57 5.73 7.01
N PHE A 388 -26.48 6.59 5.99
CA PHE A 388 -25.32 7.42 5.69
C PHE A 388 -25.75 8.86 5.86
N THR A 389 -25.10 9.57 6.77
CA THR A 389 -25.56 10.85 7.31
C THR A 389 -24.64 12.01 7.00
N MET A 390 -23.51 11.77 6.33
CA MET A 390 -22.53 12.77 5.93
C MET A 390 -23.21 13.94 5.21
N GLU A 391 -23.08 15.13 5.79
CA GLU A 391 -23.55 16.36 5.18
C GLU A 391 -22.65 16.76 4.01
N ILE A 392 -23.28 17.26 2.94
CA ILE A 392 -22.56 17.83 1.81
C ILE A 392 -21.96 19.17 2.23
N THR A 393 -20.67 19.36 1.94
CA THR A 393 -19.97 20.63 2.14
C THR A 393 -19.56 21.24 0.79
N ASP A 394 -19.45 22.56 0.73
CA ASP A 394 -19.04 23.27 -0.48
C ASP A 394 -17.62 22.85 -0.93
N ASP A 395 -16.74 22.53 0.02
CA ASP A 395 -15.36 22.12 -0.23
C ASP A 395 -15.26 20.80 -1.01
N MET A 396 -16.22 19.89 -0.83
CA MET A 396 -16.27 18.62 -1.59
C MET A 396 -16.34 18.86 -3.10
N PHE A 397 -16.96 19.95 -3.55
CA PHE A 397 -17.20 20.24 -4.98
C PHE A 397 -16.35 21.42 -5.51
N ALA A 398 -15.49 21.98 -4.66
CA ALA A 398 -14.66 23.15 -5.00
C ALA A 398 -13.55 22.80 -6.00
N ASN A 399 -12.91 21.64 -5.84
CA ASN A 399 -11.72 21.23 -6.59
C ASN A 399 -11.91 19.89 -7.30
N CYS A 400 -12.83 19.84 -8.28
CA CYS A 400 -13.11 18.62 -9.02
C CYS A 400 -12.05 18.34 -10.09
N ARG A 401 -11.65 17.08 -10.19
CA ARG A 401 -10.76 16.60 -11.25
C ARG A 401 -11.59 16.28 -12.50
N LEU A 402 -11.15 16.74 -13.67
CA LEU A 402 -11.79 16.35 -14.93
C LEU A 402 -11.52 14.87 -15.23
N SER A 403 -12.56 14.10 -15.56
CA SER A 403 -12.43 12.77 -16.15
C SER A 403 -13.00 12.78 -17.56
N SER A 404 -12.17 12.37 -18.52
CA SER A 404 -12.53 12.28 -19.93
C SER A 404 -13.13 10.90 -20.23
N PHE A 405 -14.44 10.87 -20.45
CA PHE A 405 -15.19 9.71 -20.92
C PHE A 405 -15.45 9.84 -22.42
N HIS A 406 -15.42 8.74 -23.16
CA HIS A 406 -15.81 8.78 -24.56
C HIS A 406 -16.64 7.54 -24.94
N LEU A 407 -17.96 7.62 -24.74
CA LEU A 407 -18.90 6.50 -24.90
C LEU A 407 -19.27 6.18 -26.37
N ARG A 408 -18.54 6.69 -27.37
CA ARG A 408 -18.82 6.44 -28.81
C ARG A 408 -17.69 5.79 -29.62
N VAL A 409 -16.56 5.46 -29.01
CA VAL A 409 -15.51 4.66 -29.67
C VAL A 409 -15.51 3.24 -29.13
N ASN A 410 -15.45 2.27 -30.05
CA ASN A 410 -15.57 0.82 -29.83
C ASN A 410 -14.33 0.22 -29.12
N ASP A 411 -13.77 0.90 -28.13
CA ASP A 411 -12.54 0.49 -27.46
C ASP A 411 -12.86 0.00 -26.05
N THR A 412 -13.00 -1.33 -25.94
CA THR A 412 -13.28 -2.04 -24.70
C THR A 412 -12.16 -1.90 -23.65
N ARG A 413 -11.07 -1.17 -23.95
CA ARG A 413 -9.93 -0.91 -23.05
C ARG A 413 -10.13 0.33 -22.17
N TYR A 414 -11.13 1.17 -22.42
CA TYR A 414 -11.30 2.47 -21.73
C TYR A 414 -12.14 2.43 -20.42
N PHE A 415 -12.49 1.24 -19.90
CA PHE A 415 -13.13 1.11 -18.57
C PHE A 415 -12.22 1.52 -17.39
N GLN A 416 -10.97 1.88 -17.65
CA GLN A 416 -9.99 2.36 -16.67
C GLN A 416 -10.30 3.78 -16.17
N ALA A 417 -11.00 4.62 -16.96
CA ALA A 417 -11.35 6.00 -16.61
C ALA A 417 -12.48 6.16 -15.58
N ALA A 418 -13.05 5.04 -15.14
CA ALA A 418 -14.08 5.00 -14.12
C ALA A 418 -13.50 4.81 -12.70
N ALA A 419 -12.19 4.93 -12.50
CA ALA A 419 -11.59 4.88 -11.18
C ALA A 419 -11.47 6.28 -10.56
N PHE A 420 -11.75 6.36 -9.26
CA PHE A 420 -11.47 7.51 -8.42
C PHE A 420 -10.08 7.37 -7.77
N PRO A 421 -9.44 8.48 -7.36
CA PRO A 421 -8.23 8.41 -6.55
C PRO A 421 -8.46 7.56 -5.30
N ASP A 422 -7.55 6.63 -5.05
CA ASP A 422 -7.69 5.74 -3.89
C ASP A 422 -7.48 6.53 -2.59
N SER A 423 -8.31 6.22 -1.59
CA SER A 423 -8.18 6.79 -0.25
C SER A 423 -7.46 5.78 0.64
N LEU A 424 -6.15 5.97 0.77
CA LEU A 424 -5.29 5.11 1.57
C LEU A 424 -5.24 5.60 3.02
N TYR A 425 -4.95 4.68 3.95
CA TYR A 425 -4.69 4.96 5.37
C TYR A 425 -5.86 5.67 6.07
N GLN A 426 -7.08 5.22 5.80
CA GLN A 426 -8.30 5.84 6.33
C GLN A 426 -8.63 5.32 7.74
N PRO A 427 -9.25 6.15 8.60
CA PRO A 427 -9.72 5.69 9.92
C PRO A 427 -10.76 4.58 9.79
N LEU A 428 -10.95 3.82 10.87
CA LEU A 428 -11.91 2.73 10.94
C LEU A 428 -13.33 3.27 11.15
N ASN A 429 -14.33 2.55 10.60
CA ASN A 429 -15.75 2.81 10.79
C ASN A 429 -16.15 4.30 10.67
N HIS A 430 -15.62 4.97 9.64
CA HIS A 430 -15.82 6.39 9.42
C HIS A 430 -16.55 6.62 8.10
N GLU A 431 -17.53 7.53 8.10
CA GLU A 431 -18.11 7.99 6.84
C GLU A 431 -17.05 8.76 6.06
N LEU A 432 -16.89 8.43 4.78
CA LEU A 432 -15.87 8.97 3.91
C LEU A 432 -16.50 9.37 2.57
N ALA A 433 -15.99 10.46 2.00
CA ALA A 433 -16.29 10.89 0.65
C ALA A 433 -15.03 10.87 -0.22
N SER A 434 -15.20 10.49 -1.49
CA SER A 434 -14.12 10.51 -2.47
C SER A 434 -13.73 11.93 -2.85
N SER A 435 -12.59 12.07 -3.52
CA SER A 435 -12.33 13.29 -4.30
C SER A 435 -13.42 13.50 -5.36
N CYS A 436 -13.73 14.76 -5.68
CA CYS A 436 -14.71 15.08 -6.71
C CYS A 436 -14.15 14.85 -8.12
N ILE A 437 -14.98 14.27 -8.98
CA ILE A 437 -14.72 14.15 -10.41
C ILE A 437 -15.77 14.95 -11.19
N GLU A 438 -15.32 15.80 -12.11
CA GLU A 438 -16.16 16.44 -13.11
C GLU A 438 -16.16 15.61 -14.39
N ILE A 439 -17.36 15.24 -14.86
CA ILE A 439 -17.58 14.30 -15.94
C ILE A 439 -17.54 15.04 -17.28
N GLU A 440 -16.60 14.71 -18.15
CA GLU A 440 -16.45 15.35 -19.47
C GLU A 440 -16.41 14.32 -20.60
N GLY A 441 -16.88 14.70 -21.79
CA GLY A 441 -16.83 13.89 -23.02
C GLY A 441 -18.00 12.91 -23.20
N LEU A 442 -19.03 12.99 -22.35
CA LEU A 442 -20.25 12.20 -22.52
C LEU A 442 -21.07 12.71 -23.71
N GLU A 443 -21.30 11.84 -24.70
CA GLU A 443 -22.17 12.13 -25.85
C GLU A 443 -23.61 11.61 -25.67
N THR A 444 -23.90 11.01 -24.52
CA THR A 444 -25.22 10.54 -24.08
C THR A 444 -25.25 10.60 -22.55
N GLU A 445 -26.45 10.79 -21.99
CA GLU A 445 -26.65 10.68 -20.54
C GLU A 445 -26.37 9.25 -20.06
N LEU A 446 -25.95 9.14 -18.80
CA LEU A 446 -25.73 7.90 -18.09
C LEU A 446 -26.74 7.76 -16.96
N THR A 447 -27.17 6.54 -16.68
CA THR A 447 -27.94 6.24 -15.47
C THR A 447 -27.00 5.65 -14.44
N ILE A 448 -26.97 6.22 -13.23
CA ILE A 448 -26.15 5.72 -12.13
C ILE A 448 -26.99 5.28 -10.94
N SER A 449 -26.57 4.20 -10.29
CA SER A 449 -27.20 3.67 -9.08
C SER A 449 -26.16 3.00 -8.18
N SER A 450 -26.44 2.97 -6.87
CA SER A 450 -25.54 2.41 -5.87
C SER A 450 -26.18 1.22 -5.15
N TYR A 451 -25.35 0.40 -4.52
CA TYR A 451 -25.76 -0.73 -3.68
C TYR A 451 -25.46 -0.46 -2.21
N GLN A 452 -25.84 -1.40 -1.34
CA GLN A 452 -25.56 -1.33 0.10
C GLN A 452 -24.08 -0.99 0.38
N GLY A 453 -23.85 -0.06 1.32
CA GLY A 453 -22.50 0.40 1.67
C GLY A 453 -21.83 1.33 0.65
N SER A 454 -22.55 1.85 -0.34
CA SER A 454 -22.06 2.84 -1.30
C SER A 454 -23.12 3.91 -1.56
N TRP A 455 -22.70 5.17 -1.71
CA TRP A 455 -23.53 6.32 -2.02
C TRP A 455 -22.86 7.20 -3.04
N PHE A 456 -23.61 8.13 -3.63
CA PHE A 456 -23.05 9.17 -4.48
C PHE A 456 -23.82 10.48 -4.33
N SER A 457 -23.15 11.57 -4.67
CA SER A 457 -23.71 12.92 -4.76
C SER A 457 -23.36 13.52 -6.12
N ILE A 458 -24.37 14.07 -6.79
CA ILE A 458 -24.22 14.80 -8.05
C ILE A 458 -24.44 16.29 -7.76
N ASN A 459 -23.51 17.13 -8.19
CA ASN A 459 -23.64 18.60 -8.13
C ASN A 459 -24.05 19.14 -6.74
N GLY A 460 -23.49 18.57 -5.66
CA GLY A 460 -23.76 18.99 -4.30
C GLY A 460 -25.14 18.59 -3.74
N GLN A 461 -25.88 17.72 -4.41
CA GLN A 461 -27.12 17.16 -3.86
C GLN A 461 -26.83 16.18 -2.71
N PRO A 462 -27.78 15.95 -1.78
CA PRO A 462 -27.59 14.98 -0.71
C PRO A 462 -27.19 13.60 -1.24
N PHE A 463 -26.33 12.90 -0.50
CA PHE A 463 -25.91 11.55 -0.85
C PHE A 463 -27.12 10.62 -1.00
N THR A 464 -27.11 9.85 -2.08
CA THR A 464 -28.21 8.96 -2.45
C THR A 464 -27.67 7.64 -3.00
N GLN A 465 -28.53 6.64 -3.01
CA GLN A 465 -28.35 5.36 -3.69
C GLN A 465 -29.37 5.20 -4.83
N GLN A 466 -30.35 6.10 -4.89
CA GLN A 466 -31.43 6.05 -5.86
C GLN A 466 -30.90 6.34 -7.25
N GLU A 467 -31.48 5.64 -8.22
CA GLU A 467 -31.19 5.87 -9.63
C GLU A 467 -31.25 7.37 -9.98
N SER A 468 -30.17 7.85 -10.59
CA SER A 468 -30.01 9.24 -10.98
C SER A 468 -29.38 9.35 -12.36
N ILE A 469 -29.67 10.45 -13.06
CA ILE A 469 -29.07 10.74 -14.36
C ILE A 469 -27.78 11.53 -14.15
N LEU A 470 -26.72 11.09 -14.83
CA LEU A 470 -25.43 11.75 -14.88
C LEU A 470 -25.17 12.24 -16.31
N SER A 471 -24.89 13.53 -16.42
CA SER A 471 -24.75 14.25 -17.68
C SER A 471 -23.34 14.82 -17.85
N ASN A 472 -23.02 15.21 -19.08
CA ASN A 472 -21.76 15.91 -19.36
C ASN A 472 -21.69 17.23 -18.60
N GLY A 473 -20.60 17.46 -17.87
CA GLY A 473 -20.34 18.62 -17.00
C GLY A 473 -20.77 18.42 -15.55
N ASP A 474 -21.40 17.29 -15.21
CA ASP A 474 -21.79 17.01 -13.84
C ASP A 474 -20.57 16.69 -12.96
N LYS A 475 -20.66 17.09 -11.70
CA LYS A 475 -19.67 16.78 -10.67
C LYS A 475 -20.17 15.64 -9.81
N LEU A 476 -19.35 14.62 -9.62
CA LEU A 476 -19.66 13.39 -8.91
C LEU A 476 -18.69 13.17 -7.74
N VAL A 477 -19.26 12.86 -6.58
CA VAL A 477 -18.55 12.42 -5.36
C VAL A 477 -19.16 11.10 -4.92
N LEU A 478 -18.33 10.13 -4.56
CA LEU A 478 -18.76 8.86 -3.98
C LEU A 478 -18.69 8.92 -2.46
N GLY A 479 -19.57 8.19 -1.78
CA GLY A 479 -19.63 8.11 -0.32
C GLY A 479 -19.65 6.66 0.16
N THR A 480 -19.06 6.39 1.31
CA THR A 480 -19.10 5.08 1.96
C THR A 480 -18.75 5.16 3.45
N VAL A 481 -18.90 4.06 4.18
CA VAL A 481 -18.29 3.86 5.50
C VAL A 481 -17.05 2.99 5.34
N THR A 482 -15.93 3.39 5.94
CA THR A 482 -14.68 2.61 5.93
C THR A 482 -14.86 1.30 6.73
N PRO A 483 -14.08 0.25 6.42
CA PRO A 483 -14.10 -1.00 7.19
C PRO A 483 -13.89 -0.80 8.70
N GLU A 484 -14.43 -1.72 9.50
CA GLU A 484 -14.33 -1.72 10.96
C GLU A 484 -12.97 -2.22 11.48
N ASP A 485 -12.20 -2.91 10.63
CA ASP A 485 -10.92 -3.53 10.96
C ASP A 485 -9.73 -2.87 10.25
N TYR A 486 -8.56 -3.01 10.86
CA TYR A 486 -7.29 -2.60 10.28
C TYR A 486 -6.86 -3.45 9.07
N MET A 487 -6.00 -2.89 8.21
CA MET A 487 -5.48 -3.54 6.99
C MET A 487 -6.58 -4.07 6.05
N GLN A 488 -7.75 -3.44 6.06
CA GLN A 488 -8.85 -3.83 5.18
C GLN A 488 -8.86 -2.95 3.94
N SER A 489 -9.00 -3.59 2.80
CA SER A 489 -9.29 -2.93 1.53
C SER A 489 -10.79 -3.00 1.24
N LYS A 490 -11.39 -1.88 0.83
CA LYS A 490 -12.78 -1.82 0.34
C LYS A 490 -12.79 -1.21 -1.06
N SER A 491 -13.52 -1.83 -1.97
CA SER A 491 -13.82 -1.26 -3.28
C SER A 491 -15.26 -0.76 -3.30
N VAL A 492 -15.43 0.56 -3.33
CA VAL A 492 -16.75 1.20 -3.50
C VAL A 492 -17.08 1.16 -4.99
N ARG A 493 -18.25 0.65 -5.34
CA ARG A 493 -18.70 0.51 -6.72
C ARG A 493 -20.06 1.16 -6.92
N VAL A 494 -20.13 2.11 -7.85
CA VAL A 494 -21.39 2.70 -8.33
C VAL A 494 -21.66 2.18 -9.73
N ARG A 495 -22.81 1.54 -9.93
CA ARG A 495 -23.22 1.00 -11.23
C ARG A 495 -23.51 2.15 -12.19
N VAL A 496 -23.08 1.97 -13.42
CA VAL A 496 -23.32 2.90 -14.52
C VAL A 496 -23.92 2.13 -15.69
N GLU A 497 -25.06 2.62 -16.17
CA GLU A 497 -25.75 2.12 -17.35
C GLU A 497 -25.68 3.16 -18.46
N PRO A 498 -25.09 2.82 -19.62
CA PRO A 498 -25.08 3.71 -20.77
C PRO A 498 -26.49 3.99 -21.31
N GLY A 499 -26.80 5.25 -21.62
CA GLY A 499 -28.07 5.61 -22.25
C GLY A 499 -28.28 4.98 -23.64
N GLU A 500 -29.53 4.99 -24.14
CA GLU A 500 -29.94 4.28 -25.37
C GLU A 500 -29.14 4.64 -26.64
N GLN A 501 -28.47 5.81 -26.66
CA GLN A 501 -27.64 6.25 -27.80
C GLN A 501 -26.17 5.86 -27.69
N ALA A 502 -25.76 5.15 -26.63
CA ALA A 502 -24.42 4.61 -26.50
C ALA A 502 -24.17 3.51 -27.54
N ARG A 503 -22.95 3.46 -28.09
CA ARG A 503 -22.57 2.37 -29.00
C ARG A 503 -22.28 1.06 -28.27
N ASP A 504 -21.86 1.16 -27.01
CA ASP A 504 -21.65 0.04 -26.09
C ASP A 504 -22.70 0.14 -24.97
N SER A 505 -23.58 -0.84 -24.89
CA SER A 505 -24.67 -0.89 -23.90
C SER A 505 -24.29 -1.73 -22.68
N ARG A 506 -23.01 -2.09 -22.50
CA ARG A 506 -22.57 -2.86 -21.34
C ARG A 506 -22.48 -1.96 -20.11
N ASN A 507 -23.03 -2.46 -19.01
CA ASN A 507 -22.92 -1.82 -17.71
C ASN A 507 -21.46 -1.83 -17.23
N PHE A 508 -21.09 -0.78 -16.51
CA PHE A 508 -19.79 -0.67 -15.87
C PHE A 508 -19.90 -0.04 -14.48
N PHE A 509 -18.76 0.13 -13.81
CA PHE A 509 -18.72 0.67 -12.46
C PHE A 509 -17.78 1.85 -12.37
N PHE A 510 -18.20 2.91 -11.68
CA PHE A 510 -17.26 3.79 -11.02
C PHE A 510 -16.69 3.07 -9.81
N ASN A 511 -15.37 3.02 -9.69
CA ASN A 511 -14.64 2.32 -8.64
C ASN A 511 -13.84 3.31 -7.80
N TRP A 512 -13.91 3.16 -6.49
CA TRP A 512 -13.06 3.90 -5.55
C TRP A 512 -12.47 2.92 -4.54
N GLY A 513 -11.15 2.82 -4.49
CA GLY A 513 -10.43 1.98 -3.54
C GLY A 513 -10.22 2.73 -2.22
N ILE A 514 -10.45 2.01 -1.12
CA ILE A 514 -10.19 2.48 0.24
C ILE A 514 -9.32 1.46 0.92
N GLN A 515 -8.33 1.91 1.66
CA GLN A 515 -7.59 1.08 2.59
C GLN A 515 -7.61 1.71 3.97
N THR A 516 -7.93 0.93 5.00
CA THR A 516 -7.85 1.41 6.37
C THR A 516 -6.40 1.52 6.84
N ILE A 517 -6.19 2.30 7.89
CA ILE A 517 -4.93 2.31 8.63
C ILE A 517 -4.55 0.88 9.08
N ASN A 518 -3.26 0.65 9.30
CA ASN A 518 -2.71 -0.70 9.39
C ASN A 518 -2.82 -1.33 10.80
N THR A 519 -2.67 -0.60 11.90
CA THR A 519 -2.79 -1.19 13.25
C THR A 519 -2.70 -0.12 14.38
N GLU A 520 -2.99 -0.53 15.62
CA GLU A 520 -2.60 0.18 16.86
C GLU A 520 -1.24 -0.27 17.43
N ARG A 521 -0.67 -1.40 16.97
CA ARG A 521 0.59 -1.90 17.55
C ARG A 521 1.80 -1.08 17.10
N SER A 522 2.78 -0.94 17.98
CA SER A 522 4.05 -0.32 17.62
C SER A 522 4.82 -1.16 16.58
N PRO A 523 5.62 -0.48 15.72
CA PRO A 523 6.50 -1.16 14.78
C PRO A 523 7.55 -2.02 15.48
N LYS A 524 8.01 -3.08 14.82
CA LYS A 524 9.10 -3.92 15.32
C LYS A 524 9.96 -4.50 14.19
N THR A 525 11.07 -5.10 14.58
CA THR A 525 11.97 -5.81 13.67
C THR A 525 11.71 -7.30 13.69
N TRP A 526 11.54 -7.89 12.52
CA TRP A 526 11.45 -9.32 12.28
C TRP A 526 12.74 -9.81 11.64
N ARG A 527 13.22 -10.98 12.04
CA ARG A 527 14.40 -11.62 11.44
C ARG A 527 13.98 -12.90 10.76
N ILE A 528 14.33 -13.04 9.49
CA ILE A 528 14.03 -14.24 8.72
C ILE A 528 15.29 -14.88 8.14
N GLY A 529 15.37 -16.20 8.21
CA GLY A 529 16.42 -16.96 7.52
C GLY A 529 16.58 -18.40 8.02
N PRO A 530 17.49 -19.17 7.42
CA PRO A 530 17.56 -20.63 7.63
C PRO A 530 17.76 -21.07 9.08
N SER A 531 18.38 -20.21 9.91
CA SER A 531 18.63 -20.45 11.34
C SER A 531 17.82 -19.55 12.27
N GLN A 532 16.89 -18.75 11.73
CA GLN A 532 15.98 -17.93 12.53
C GLN A 532 14.71 -18.71 12.86
N GLU A 533 13.90 -18.17 13.78
CA GLU A 533 12.58 -18.72 14.11
C GLU A 533 11.67 -18.73 12.88
N HIS A 534 11.61 -17.58 12.18
CA HIS A 534 10.95 -17.44 10.89
C HIS A 534 11.97 -17.67 9.78
N ARG A 535 11.64 -18.50 8.80
CA ARG A 535 12.54 -18.90 7.72
C ARG A 535 12.25 -18.19 6.42
N GLN A 536 11.00 -17.81 6.17
CA GLN A 536 10.54 -17.15 4.95
C GLN A 536 9.81 -15.84 5.27
N ILE A 537 9.61 -14.99 4.26
CA ILE A 537 8.76 -13.80 4.39
C ILE A 537 7.32 -14.22 4.70
N GLU A 538 6.83 -15.29 4.08
CA GLU A 538 5.46 -15.79 4.23
C GLU A 538 5.09 -16.02 5.71
N ASP A 539 6.03 -16.57 6.49
CA ASP A 539 5.87 -16.87 7.92
C ASP A 539 5.46 -15.64 8.75
N ILE A 540 5.80 -14.43 8.28
CA ILE A 540 5.55 -13.19 9.00
C ILE A 540 4.68 -12.19 8.25
N MET A 541 4.37 -12.44 6.97
CA MET A 541 3.85 -11.43 6.05
C MET A 541 2.55 -10.80 6.54
N GLN A 542 1.57 -11.63 6.91
CA GLN A 542 0.27 -11.19 7.44
C GLN A 542 0.39 -10.54 8.82
N MET A 543 1.57 -10.62 9.45
CA MET A 543 1.85 -10.00 10.73
C MET A 543 2.44 -8.60 10.60
N LEU A 544 2.94 -8.23 9.42
CA LEU A 544 3.60 -6.96 9.19
C LEU A 544 2.62 -5.80 9.32
N VAL A 545 3.11 -4.72 9.90
CA VAL A 545 2.36 -3.46 10.03
C VAL A 545 3.25 -2.28 9.66
N ALA A 546 2.65 -1.12 9.43
CA ALA A 546 3.38 0.10 9.11
C ALA A 546 4.56 0.37 10.06
N GLY A 547 5.72 0.67 9.47
CA GLY A 547 6.99 0.92 10.17
C GLY A 547 7.81 -0.32 10.50
N ASP A 548 7.28 -1.53 10.31
CA ASP A 548 8.04 -2.75 10.58
C ASP A 548 9.28 -2.87 9.68
N VAL A 549 10.31 -3.51 10.22
CA VAL A 549 11.52 -3.88 9.47
C VAL A 549 11.65 -5.39 9.42
N VAL A 550 11.82 -5.94 8.22
CA VAL A 550 12.10 -7.36 7.99
C VAL A 550 13.56 -7.50 7.59
N GLU A 551 14.39 -7.96 8.52
CA GLU A 551 15.79 -8.31 8.27
C GLU A 551 15.88 -9.71 7.63
N VAL A 552 16.29 -9.77 6.37
CA VAL A 552 16.42 -11.00 5.59
C VAL A 552 17.89 -11.43 5.56
N ILE A 553 18.23 -12.55 6.19
CA ILE A 553 19.62 -13.00 6.35
C ILE A 553 20.21 -13.51 5.02
N GLY A 554 21.34 -12.95 4.61
CA GLY A 554 22.04 -13.27 3.36
C GLY A 554 22.75 -14.62 3.33
N ASP A 555 23.42 -14.91 2.21
CA ASP A 555 24.00 -16.23 1.88
C ASP A 555 22.96 -17.36 1.93
N ALA A 556 21.71 -17.04 1.56
CA ALA A 556 20.59 -17.96 1.55
C ALA A 556 19.60 -17.63 0.41
N ASP A 557 18.93 -18.67 -0.06
CA ASP A 557 17.85 -18.58 -1.05
C ASP A 557 16.49 -18.64 -0.33
N TYR A 558 15.58 -17.78 -0.74
CA TYR A 558 14.25 -17.59 -0.20
C TYR A 558 13.19 -17.85 -1.27
N ALA A 559 12.03 -18.32 -0.83
CA ALA A 559 10.89 -18.55 -1.68
C ALA A 559 10.36 -17.23 -2.28
N PRO A 560 9.83 -17.26 -3.51
CA PRO A 560 9.11 -16.13 -4.07
C PRO A 560 7.86 -15.82 -3.24
N PHE A 561 7.44 -14.56 -3.20
CA PHE A 561 6.34 -14.12 -2.33
C PHE A 561 5.47 -13.03 -2.99
N ILE A 562 4.22 -12.94 -2.55
CA ILE A 562 3.30 -11.89 -2.97
C ILE A 562 2.67 -11.25 -1.74
N MET A 563 2.92 -9.96 -1.57
CA MET A 563 2.28 -9.14 -0.55
C MET A 563 0.97 -8.58 -1.11
N GLU A 564 -0.14 -8.89 -0.45
CA GLU A 564 -1.47 -8.43 -0.83
C GLU A 564 -2.18 -7.75 0.35
N ASN A 565 -2.65 -6.52 0.14
CA ASN A 565 -3.34 -5.68 1.14
C ASN A 565 -2.55 -5.35 2.42
N ILE A 566 -1.22 -5.40 2.38
CA ILE A 566 -0.36 -5.07 3.53
C ILE A 566 0.44 -3.81 3.20
N SER A 567 0.18 -2.71 3.90
CA SER A 567 0.75 -1.41 3.54
C SER A 567 1.50 -0.74 4.69
N GLY A 568 2.66 -0.16 4.42
CA GLY A 568 3.19 0.88 5.28
C GLY A 568 2.35 2.16 5.23
N THR A 569 2.85 3.24 5.82
CA THR A 569 2.41 4.61 5.52
C THR A 569 3.60 5.38 4.95
N PRO A 570 3.41 6.54 4.28
CA PRO A 570 4.53 7.35 3.80
C PRO A 570 5.52 7.72 4.91
N GLU A 571 5.03 7.95 6.13
CA GLU A 571 5.83 8.29 7.31
C GLU A 571 6.47 7.06 7.96
N LEU A 572 5.79 5.91 7.91
CA LEU A 572 6.23 4.64 8.48
C LEU A 572 6.11 3.52 7.44
N PRO A 573 7.02 3.48 6.44
CA PRO A 573 7.00 2.43 5.44
C PRO A 573 7.41 1.08 6.05
N ILE A 574 6.91 -0.01 5.48
CA ILE A 574 7.42 -1.35 5.81
C ILE A 574 8.72 -1.56 5.03
N LYS A 575 9.79 -1.95 5.72
CA LYS A 575 11.12 -2.12 5.12
C LYS A 575 11.51 -3.57 5.08
N ILE A 576 11.84 -4.10 3.91
CA ILE A 576 12.43 -5.42 3.72
C ILE A 576 13.91 -5.21 3.43
N VAL A 577 14.77 -5.56 4.38
CA VAL A 577 16.19 -5.22 4.37
C VAL A 577 17.04 -6.49 4.36
N GLY A 578 17.81 -6.69 3.29
CA GLY A 578 18.79 -7.75 3.22
C GLY A 578 20.00 -7.47 4.11
N VAL A 579 20.36 -8.44 4.94
CA VAL A 579 21.55 -8.41 5.79
C VAL A 579 22.61 -9.31 5.17
N GLU A 580 23.71 -8.75 4.69
CA GLU A 580 24.75 -9.56 4.06
C GLU A 580 25.39 -10.55 5.04
N VAL A 581 25.57 -11.78 4.57
CA VAL A 581 26.36 -12.81 5.26
C VAL A 581 27.39 -13.31 4.25
N ASN A 582 28.64 -13.45 4.68
CA ASN A 582 29.75 -13.88 3.79
C ASN A 582 29.86 -13.04 2.50
N GLY A 583 29.50 -11.75 2.56
CA GLY A 583 29.51 -10.84 1.40
C GLY A 583 28.43 -11.11 0.36
N LYS A 584 27.36 -11.85 0.72
CA LYS A 584 26.25 -12.16 -0.17
C LYS A 584 24.92 -11.63 0.38
N LYS A 585 24.13 -11.03 -0.50
CA LYS A 585 22.75 -10.61 -0.26
C LYS A 585 21.84 -11.84 -0.10
N PRO A 586 20.67 -11.71 0.56
CA PRO A 586 19.62 -12.72 0.47
C PRO A 586 19.01 -12.74 -0.94
N ARG A 587 18.65 -13.93 -1.42
CA ARG A 587 18.21 -14.16 -2.80
C ARG A 587 16.79 -14.68 -2.84
N PHE A 588 15.86 -13.96 -3.44
CA PHE A 588 14.53 -14.48 -3.78
C PHE A 588 14.60 -15.14 -5.15
N VAL A 589 14.28 -16.44 -5.22
CA VAL A 589 14.56 -17.26 -6.41
C VAL A 589 13.33 -18.01 -6.89
N GLY A 590 13.04 -17.91 -8.19
CA GLY A 590 11.99 -18.71 -8.85
C GLY A 590 10.69 -17.93 -9.05
N ASN A 591 9.60 -18.67 -9.29
CA ASN A 591 8.26 -18.13 -9.49
C ASN A 591 7.32 -18.54 -8.34
N HIS A 592 6.41 -17.64 -7.99
CA HIS A 592 5.30 -17.95 -7.09
C HIS A 592 4.45 -19.08 -7.67
N SER A 593 3.80 -19.89 -6.83
CA SER A 593 2.97 -21.03 -7.31
C SER A 593 1.82 -20.59 -8.21
N ASP A 594 1.27 -19.41 -7.92
CA ASP A 594 0.08 -18.89 -8.60
C ASP A 594 0.41 -17.94 -9.76
N TRP A 595 1.66 -17.50 -9.88
CA TRP A 595 2.05 -16.44 -10.82
C TRP A 595 3.46 -16.65 -11.36
N GLU A 596 3.71 -16.24 -12.60
CA GLU A 596 5.01 -16.37 -13.28
C GLU A 596 6.07 -15.35 -12.80
N TRP A 597 6.01 -14.93 -11.53
CA TRP A 597 6.88 -13.92 -10.95
C TRP A 597 7.45 -14.21 -9.57
N THR A 598 8.59 -13.58 -9.25
CA THR A 598 9.33 -13.83 -8.01
C THR A 598 8.81 -13.01 -6.82
N VAL A 599 8.64 -11.70 -6.98
CA VAL A 599 8.15 -10.79 -5.93
C VAL A 599 7.00 -9.96 -6.49
N GLY A 600 5.88 -9.91 -5.77
CA GLY A 600 4.72 -9.10 -6.15
C GLY A 600 4.20 -8.25 -4.99
N LEU A 601 3.88 -6.98 -5.26
CA LEU A 601 3.18 -6.10 -4.34
C LEU A 601 1.84 -5.70 -4.95
N ARG A 602 0.73 -6.10 -4.31
CA ARG A 602 -0.64 -5.88 -4.79
C ARG A 602 -1.44 -5.16 -3.71
N SER A 603 -1.91 -3.94 -3.99
CA SER A 603 -2.59 -3.10 -3.00
C SER A 603 -1.82 -2.99 -1.66
N SER A 604 -0.49 -3.02 -1.75
CA SER A 604 0.46 -3.09 -0.63
C SER A 604 1.40 -1.90 -0.75
N HIS A 605 0.97 -0.79 -0.18
CA HIS A 605 1.53 0.54 -0.43
C HIS A 605 2.64 0.89 0.59
N SER A 606 3.51 1.85 0.25
CA SER A 606 4.59 2.31 1.16
C SER A 606 5.51 1.19 1.64
N ILE A 607 6.09 0.45 0.69
CA ILE A 607 7.03 -0.65 0.93
C ILE A 607 8.41 -0.27 0.37
N GLU A 608 9.45 -0.51 1.16
CA GLU A 608 10.84 -0.34 0.72
C GLU A 608 11.57 -1.69 0.71
N LEU A 609 12.22 -2.02 -0.40
CA LEU A 609 13.13 -3.15 -0.52
C LEU A 609 14.56 -2.64 -0.55
N HIS A 610 15.42 -3.18 0.33
CA HIS A 610 16.81 -2.76 0.47
C HIS A 610 17.73 -3.96 0.39
N ASN A 611 18.79 -3.86 -0.40
CA ASN A 611 19.92 -4.81 -0.37
C ASN A 611 19.53 -6.28 -0.64
N VAL A 612 18.60 -6.53 -1.58
CA VAL A 612 18.13 -7.89 -1.93
C VAL A 612 18.57 -8.30 -3.33
N GLU A 613 18.68 -9.60 -3.57
CA GLU A 613 18.79 -10.19 -4.91
C GLU A 613 17.45 -10.82 -5.32
N ILE A 614 16.97 -10.55 -6.53
CA ILE A 614 15.73 -11.13 -7.08
C ILE A 614 16.02 -11.73 -8.44
N THR A 615 15.75 -13.03 -8.60
CA THR A 615 16.11 -13.76 -9.82
C THR A 615 15.23 -14.99 -10.10
N GLY A 616 15.27 -15.48 -11.34
CA GLY A 616 14.76 -16.79 -11.68
C GLY A 616 13.24 -16.89 -11.87
N GLY A 617 12.51 -15.77 -11.91
CA GLY A 617 11.11 -15.79 -12.35
C GLY A 617 10.99 -16.25 -13.80
N ASP A 618 9.99 -17.07 -14.12
CA ASP A 618 9.81 -17.66 -15.46
C ASP A 618 9.46 -16.61 -16.53
N SER A 619 8.73 -15.57 -16.12
CA SER A 619 8.36 -14.46 -16.98
C SER A 619 8.90 -13.14 -16.44
N LEU A 620 8.69 -12.83 -15.17
CA LEU A 620 9.13 -11.57 -14.57
C LEU A 620 9.66 -11.71 -13.14
N CYS A 621 10.44 -10.75 -12.66
CA CYS A 621 11.02 -10.83 -11.32
C CYS A 621 10.24 -10.01 -10.28
N PHE A 622 10.02 -8.72 -10.52
CA PHE A 622 9.32 -7.84 -9.59
C PHE A 622 8.06 -7.25 -10.22
N ARG A 623 6.91 -7.41 -9.57
CA ARG A 623 5.63 -6.81 -9.98
C ARG A 623 5.13 -5.78 -8.97
N HIS A 624 4.75 -4.63 -9.49
CA HIS A 624 4.22 -3.47 -8.79
C HIS A 624 2.79 -3.17 -9.24
N GLU A 625 1.84 -3.48 -8.35
CA GLU A 625 0.41 -3.11 -8.40
C GLU A 625 0.05 -2.36 -7.08
N SER A 626 0.92 -1.44 -6.66
CA SER A 626 0.82 -0.70 -5.40
C SER A 626 1.26 0.76 -5.59
N ASP A 627 1.43 1.56 -4.53
CA ASP A 627 1.88 2.96 -4.59
C ASP A 627 2.93 3.24 -3.52
N ASN A 628 3.76 4.27 -3.74
CA ASN A 628 4.86 4.66 -2.87
C ASN A 628 5.87 3.51 -2.61
N ILE A 629 6.35 2.89 -3.68
CA ILE A 629 7.30 1.77 -3.58
C ILE A 629 8.71 2.24 -3.84
N SER A 630 9.68 1.71 -3.10
CA SER A 630 11.09 1.95 -3.40
C SER A 630 11.97 0.70 -3.32
N ILE A 631 12.95 0.63 -4.22
CA ILE A 631 13.95 -0.44 -4.30
C ILE A 631 15.33 0.21 -4.22
N HIS A 632 16.16 -0.23 -3.29
CA HIS A 632 17.48 0.32 -2.99
C HIS A 632 18.54 -0.77 -2.98
N ASP A 633 19.73 -0.46 -3.49
CA ASP A 633 20.94 -1.27 -3.33
C ASP A 633 20.79 -2.75 -3.76
N SER A 634 19.88 -3.01 -4.69
CA SER A 634 19.39 -4.36 -5.01
C SER A 634 19.95 -4.88 -6.34
N PHE A 635 19.88 -6.19 -6.53
CA PHE A 635 20.35 -6.87 -7.73
C PHE A 635 19.23 -7.69 -8.37
N ILE A 636 18.76 -7.28 -9.55
CA ILE A 636 17.63 -7.90 -10.24
C ILE A 636 18.11 -8.46 -11.56
N HIS A 637 18.06 -9.78 -11.73
CA HIS A 637 18.69 -10.39 -12.89
C HIS A 637 18.11 -11.73 -13.31
N ASN A 638 18.41 -12.11 -14.55
CA ASN A 638 17.93 -13.35 -15.18
C ASN A 638 16.40 -13.42 -15.24
N CYS A 639 15.73 -12.32 -15.57
CA CYS A 639 14.28 -12.23 -15.67
C CYS A 639 13.88 -12.27 -17.15
N PRO A 640 13.36 -13.39 -17.69
CA PRO A 640 13.21 -13.60 -19.13
C PRO A 640 12.43 -12.48 -19.79
N SER A 641 11.16 -12.26 -19.47
CA SER A 641 10.34 -11.25 -20.13
C SER A 641 10.52 -9.85 -19.55
N ILE A 642 10.42 -9.68 -18.22
CA ILE A 642 10.47 -8.37 -17.57
C ILE A 642 11.25 -8.43 -16.24
N GLY A 643 12.16 -7.49 -15.99
CA GLY A 643 12.82 -7.40 -14.68
C GLY A 643 11.87 -6.82 -13.63
N ILE A 644 11.52 -5.55 -13.81
CA ILE A 644 10.63 -4.78 -12.95
C ILE A 644 9.43 -4.33 -13.77
N LEU A 645 8.22 -4.68 -13.32
CA LEU A 645 6.95 -4.37 -13.96
C LEU A 645 6.07 -3.50 -13.05
N GLY A 646 5.79 -2.26 -13.47
CA GLY A 646 4.61 -1.50 -13.04
C GLY A 646 3.50 -1.65 -14.09
N THR A 647 2.32 -2.10 -13.66
CA THR A 647 1.17 -2.37 -14.52
C THR A 647 0.51 -1.09 -15.04
N ASP A 648 -0.38 -1.17 -16.04
CA ASP A 648 -1.14 0.01 -16.49
C ASP A 648 -2.26 0.40 -15.50
N ASN A 649 -2.65 -0.51 -14.61
CA ASN A 649 -3.69 -0.32 -13.58
C ASN A 649 -3.11 -0.62 -12.21
N ASN A 650 -3.67 -0.01 -11.16
CA ASN A 650 -3.32 -0.25 -9.75
C ASN A 650 -1.89 0.11 -9.33
N SER A 651 -1.06 0.62 -10.22
CA SER A 651 0.33 1.00 -9.94
C SER A 651 0.43 2.51 -9.75
N GLY A 652 1.07 2.94 -8.69
CA GLY A 652 1.42 4.32 -8.42
C GLY A 652 2.93 4.53 -8.52
N SER A 653 3.46 5.42 -7.70
CA SER A 653 4.86 5.82 -7.69
C SER A 653 5.80 4.66 -7.37
N LEU A 654 6.91 4.60 -8.11
CA LEU A 654 7.97 3.61 -7.94
C LEU A 654 9.34 4.30 -8.08
N SER A 655 10.19 4.12 -7.08
CA SER A 655 11.55 4.63 -7.10
C SER A 655 12.59 3.49 -7.05
N ILE A 656 13.61 3.57 -7.89
CA ILE A 656 14.68 2.57 -8.01
C ILE A 656 16.01 3.30 -7.84
N PHE A 657 16.74 2.97 -6.77
CA PHE A 657 17.97 3.64 -6.38
C PHE A 657 19.12 2.65 -6.26
N ASN A 658 20.28 3.02 -6.77
CA ASN A 658 21.53 2.26 -6.62
C ASN A 658 21.37 0.76 -6.95
N THR A 659 20.55 0.44 -7.94
CA THR A 659 20.13 -0.94 -8.24
C THR A 659 20.75 -1.40 -9.56
N GLU A 660 21.21 -2.65 -9.60
CA GLU A 660 21.72 -3.28 -10.81
C GLU A 660 20.64 -4.16 -11.44
N VAL A 661 20.35 -3.94 -12.73
CA VAL A 661 19.40 -4.73 -13.51
C VAL A 661 20.09 -5.33 -14.72
N THR A 662 20.23 -6.65 -14.78
CA THR A 662 20.99 -7.31 -15.84
C THR A 662 20.37 -8.60 -16.36
N ASN A 663 20.77 -9.00 -17.58
CA ASN A 663 20.32 -10.22 -18.26
C ASN A 663 18.79 -10.41 -18.24
N SER A 664 18.05 -9.30 -18.37
CA SER A 664 16.59 -9.27 -18.26
C SER A 664 15.93 -8.68 -19.51
N GLY A 665 14.64 -8.91 -19.70
CA GLY A 665 13.86 -8.17 -20.70
C GLY A 665 13.80 -8.75 -22.11
N GLY A 666 14.06 -10.04 -22.35
CA GLY A 666 14.06 -10.67 -23.67
C GLY A 666 13.15 -11.89 -23.80
N LEU A 667 12.39 -11.97 -24.88
CA LEU A 667 11.51 -13.11 -25.14
C LEU A 667 12.30 -14.33 -25.68
N ALA A 668 11.79 -15.53 -25.40
CA ALA A 668 12.43 -16.80 -25.75
C ALA A 668 12.64 -17.01 -27.27
N SER A 669 11.84 -16.33 -28.11
CA SER A 669 12.01 -16.36 -29.56
C SER A 669 12.74 -15.09 -30.04
N PRO A 670 13.74 -15.20 -30.94
CA PRO A 670 14.43 -14.06 -31.55
C PRO A 670 13.50 -13.05 -32.23
N ASP A 671 12.32 -13.50 -32.67
CA ASP A 671 11.33 -12.71 -33.42
C ASP A 671 10.16 -12.19 -32.56
N ALA A 672 10.11 -12.53 -31.28
CA ALA A 672 9.00 -12.16 -30.41
C ALA A 672 9.08 -10.67 -29.99
N LYS A 673 7.91 -10.01 -29.87
CA LYS A 673 7.83 -8.57 -29.62
C LYS A 673 7.98 -8.23 -28.12
N TRP A 674 9.20 -7.84 -27.78
CA TRP A 674 9.67 -6.84 -26.79
C TRP A 674 9.34 -7.14 -25.32
N GLY A 675 10.30 -7.77 -24.63
CA GLY A 675 10.45 -7.66 -23.17
C GLY A 675 11.16 -6.35 -22.79
N HIS A 676 11.17 -6.04 -21.49
CA HIS A 676 11.78 -4.82 -20.95
C HIS A 676 12.40 -5.12 -19.58
N PRO A 677 13.68 -4.81 -19.33
CA PRO A 677 14.24 -4.93 -17.99
C PRO A 677 13.46 -4.10 -16.98
N ILE A 678 13.09 -2.87 -17.36
CA ILE A 678 12.17 -2.03 -16.60
C ILE A 678 11.01 -1.63 -17.52
N TYR A 679 9.79 -2.02 -17.16
CA TYR A 679 8.55 -1.51 -17.72
C TYR A 679 7.72 -0.93 -16.59
N VAL A 680 7.37 0.34 -16.62
CA VAL A 680 6.50 0.94 -15.59
C VAL A 680 5.47 1.82 -16.25
N ALA A 681 4.21 1.43 -16.11
CA ALA A 681 3.08 2.33 -16.23
C ALA A 681 2.54 2.68 -14.84
N THR A 682 1.77 3.76 -14.77
CA THR A 682 1.07 4.20 -13.55
C THR A 682 -0.42 4.35 -13.85
N ASP A 683 -1.26 4.03 -12.88
CA ASP A 683 -2.70 4.26 -12.92
C ASP A 683 -2.99 5.73 -12.60
N HIS A 684 -3.10 6.54 -13.65
CA HIS A 684 -3.35 7.97 -13.57
C HIS A 684 -4.61 8.31 -12.77
N PHE A 685 -5.58 7.39 -12.67
CA PHE A 685 -6.86 7.65 -12.02
C PHE A 685 -6.78 7.40 -10.53
N ARG A 686 -6.25 6.23 -10.14
CA ARG A 686 -6.13 5.83 -8.73
C ARG A 686 -5.00 6.54 -7.99
N PHE A 687 -3.87 6.74 -8.68
CA PHE A 687 -2.67 7.33 -8.09
C PHE A 687 -2.21 8.53 -8.93
N PRO A 688 -2.96 9.65 -8.93
CA PRO A 688 -2.60 10.83 -9.70
C PRO A 688 -1.24 11.41 -9.29
N ASN A 689 -0.53 11.98 -10.26
CA ASN A 689 0.82 12.53 -10.13
C ASN A 689 1.92 11.50 -9.81
N SER A 690 1.67 10.23 -10.13
CA SER A 690 2.65 9.18 -9.86
C SER A 690 3.98 9.39 -10.59
N VAL A 691 5.08 9.04 -9.92
CA VAL A 691 6.43 9.20 -10.45
C VAL A 691 7.13 7.84 -10.57
N LEU A 692 7.64 7.54 -11.75
CA LEU A 692 8.75 6.59 -11.89
C LEU A 692 10.05 7.37 -11.70
N ARG A 693 10.87 6.96 -10.73
CA ARG A 693 12.23 7.47 -10.57
C ARG A 693 13.24 6.33 -10.67
N VAL A 694 14.25 6.48 -11.52
CA VAL A 694 15.39 5.58 -11.60
C VAL A 694 16.65 6.41 -11.44
N GLU A 695 17.41 6.15 -10.39
CA GLU A 695 18.54 6.98 -10.02
C GLU A 695 19.76 6.16 -9.57
N ARG A 696 20.96 6.59 -10.02
CA ARG A 696 22.25 5.93 -9.73
C ARG A 696 22.29 4.42 -10.02
N SER A 697 21.49 3.95 -10.98
CA SER A 697 21.32 2.51 -11.26
C SER A 697 22.15 2.05 -12.46
N PHE A 698 22.48 0.75 -12.51
CA PHE A 698 23.29 0.14 -13.56
C PHE A 698 22.47 -0.89 -14.35
N LEU A 699 22.14 -0.55 -15.60
CA LEU A 699 21.33 -1.37 -16.49
C LEU A 699 22.21 -1.87 -17.62
N HIS A 700 22.50 -3.17 -17.69
CA HIS A 700 23.45 -3.70 -18.66
C HIS A 700 23.20 -5.17 -19.01
N ASN A 701 23.81 -5.64 -20.11
CA ASN A 701 23.61 -7.00 -20.65
C ASN A 701 22.14 -7.41 -20.79
N ASN A 702 21.25 -6.42 -20.93
CA ASN A 702 19.83 -6.62 -20.99
C ASN A 702 19.41 -7.00 -22.40
N ARG A 703 18.35 -7.79 -22.50
CA ARG A 703 17.90 -8.38 -23.76
C ARG A 703 16.80 -7.55 -24.44
N GLY A 704 16.14 -6.65 -23.71
CA GLY A 704 15.07 -5.78 -24.20
C GLY A 704 15.44 -4.30 -24.20
N ASN A 705 14.45 -3.46 -24.50
CA ASN A 705 14.60 -2.01 -24.36
C ASN A 705 14.74 -1.67 -22.87
N SER A 706 15.82 -0.99 -22.47
CA SER A 706 16.27 -0.98 -21.07
C SER A 706 15.25 -0.37 -20.10
N VAL A 707 14.72 0.80 -20.43
CA VAL A 707 13.66 1.45 -19.66
C VAL A 707 12.50 1.82 -20.57
N LYS A 708 11.35 1.19 -20.35
CA LYS A 708 10.07 1.61 -20.91
C LYS A 708 9.19 2.22 -19.84
N SER A 709 8.65 3.40 -20.09
CA SER A 709 7.68 4.01 -19.17
C SER A 709 6.47 4.57 -19.89
N ARG A 710 5.32 4.42 -19.21
CA ARG A 710 4.07 5.12 -19.46
C ARG A 710 3.59 5.89 -18.21
N ALA A 711 4.50 6.18 -17.28
CA ALA A 711 4.18 6.88 -16.05
C ALA A 711 3.80 8.35 -16.31
N GLU A 712 3.01 8.94 -15.41
CA GLU A 712 2.68 10.38 -15.39
C GLU A 712 3.93 11.25 -15.40
N ARG A 713 4.96 10.84 -14.67
CA ARG A 713 6.28 11.47 -14.71
C ARG A 713 7.37 10.43 -14.62
N THR A 714 8.36 10.52 -15.50
CA THR A 714 9.57 9.70 -15.40
C THR A 714 10.79 10.57 -15.15
N GLU A 715 11.60 10.14 -14.18
CA GLU A 715 12.85 10.76 -13.76
C GLU A 715 13.98 9.74 -13.90
N LEU A 716 14.91 9.96 -14.84
CA LEU A 716 16.09 9.12 -15.03
C LEU A 716 17.34 9.92 -14.69
N TYR A 717 17.93 9.68 -13.52
CA TYR A 717 19.04 10.47 -12.99
C TYR A 717 20.32 9.69 -12.74
N TYR A 718 21.43 10.13 -13.32
CA TYR A 718 22.77 9.61 -13.00
C TYR A 718 22.91 8.08 -13.16
N ASN A 719 22.18 7.48 -14.10
CA ASN A 719 22.24 6.04 -14.37
C ASN A 719 23.31 5.71 -15.40
N TRP A 720 23.76 4.45 -15.38
CA TRP A 720 24.54 3.86 -16.46
C TRP A 720 23.66 2.85 -17.21
N ILE A 721 23.41 3.09 -18.50
CA ILE A 721 22.49 2.28 -19.32
C ILE A 721 23.22 1.76 -20.56
N GLU A 722 23.39 0.45 -20.65
CA GLU A 722 24.01 -0.23 -21.79
C GLU A 722 22.95 -0.97 -22.62
N VAL A 723 22.89 -0.60 -23.90
CA VAL A 723 22.12 -1.32 -24.90
C VAL A 723 22.96 -2.46 -25.46
N SER A 724 22.42 -3.67 -25.46
CA SER A 724 23.12 -4.84 -25.99
C SER A 724 23.09 -4.87 -27.53
N ASP A 725 23.86 -5.77 -28.13
CA ASP A 725 23.96 -5.92 -29.59
C ASP A 725 22.86 -6.79 -30.22
N ILE A 726 21.85 -7.20 -29.43
CA ILE A 726 20.77 -8.07 -29.88
C ILE A 726 19.55 -7.27 -30.36
N GLU A 727 18.83 -7.82 -31.35
CA GLU A 727 17.71 -7.14 -32.02
C GLU A 727 16.54 -6.73 -31.13
N GLN A 728 16.38 -7.36 -29.97
CA GLN A 728 15.32 -7.06 -29.01
C GLN A 728 15.66 -5.85 -28.12
N SER A 729 16.94 -5.50 -27.96
CA SER A 729 17.40 -4.36 -27.16
C SER A 729 17.60 -3.13 -28.04
N ARG A 730 16.52 -2.57 -28.56
CA ARG A 730 16.61 -1.47 -29.56
C ARG A 730 16.86 -0.13 -28.90
N TYR A 731 16.12 0.17 -27.84
CA TYR A 731 16.16 1.47 -27.17
C TYR A 731 16.83 1.34 -25.80
N ALA A 732 17.69 2.30 -25.45
CA ALA A 732 18.07 2.54 -24.07
C ALA A 732 16.85 3.05 -23.28
N ILE A 733 16.08 3.95 -23.91
CA ILE A 733 15.01 4.70 -23.26
C ILE A 733 13.78 4.74 -24.19
N GLU A 734 12.62 4.29 -23.72
CA GLU A 734 11.33 4.39 -24.40
C GLU A 734 10.30 5.01 -23.45
N LEU A 735 10.19 6.35 -23.45
CA LEU A 735 9.24 7.08 -22.60
C LEU A 735 8.10 7.61 -23.46
N ILE A 736 6.92 7.03 -23.29
CA ILE A 736 5.78 7.24 -24.18
C ILE A 736 4.52 7.43 -23.33
N GLY A 737 3.44 7.92 -23.94
CA GLY A 737 2.19 8.08 -23.22
C GLY A 737 1.50 6.77 -22.83
N PRO A 738 0.50 6.83 -21.94
CA PRO A 738 -0.40 5.71 -21.67
C PRO A 738 -1.15 5.31 -22.94
N ALA A 739 -1.65 4.07 -22.99
CA ALA A 739 -2.43 3.55 -24.13
C ALA A 739 -3.88 4.11 -24.18
N LEU A 740 -4.05 5.38 -23.81
CA LEU A 740 -5.30 6.10 -23.70
C LEU A 740 -5.14 7.47 -24.38
N ARG A 741 -5.94 7.74 -25.41
CA ARG A 741 -5.79 8.90 -26.32
C ARG A 741 -6.12 10.26 -25.70
N SER A 742 -6.76 10.28 -24.53
CA SER A 742 -7.29 11.50 -23.89
C SER A 742 -6.76 11.74 -22.47
N LEU A 743 -5.64 11.10 -22.09
CA LEU A 743 -5.06 11.27 -20.77
C LEU A 743 -4.16 12.52 -20.65
N PRO A 744 -3.98 13.02 -19.40
CA PRO A 744 -3.13 14.19 -19.12
C PRO A 744 -1.67 13.96 -19.49
N TYR A 745 -0.93 15.07 -19.51
CA TYR A 745 0.49 15.15 -19.85
C TYR A 745 1.35 14.16 -19.07
N THR A 746 2.23 13.45 -19.78
CA THR A 746 3.32 12.65 -19.18
C THR A 746 4.65 13.36 -19.40
N ASP A 747 5.16 14.00 -18.35
CA ASP A 747 6.41 14.76 -18.40
C ASP A 747 7.62 13.84 -18.12
N GLN A 748 8.72 14.09 -18.82
CA GLN A 748 9.89 13.22 -18.80
C GLN A 748 11.16 14.02 -18.54
N ASP A 749 12.01 13.54 -17.63
CA ASP A 749 13.24 14.20 -17.24
C ASP A 749 14.41 13.21 -17.20
N VAL A 750 15.38 13.40 -18.08
CA VAL A 750 16.53 12.50 -18.29
C VAL A 750 17.82 13.29 -18.11
N VAL A 751 18.45 13.16 -16.94
CA VAL A 751 19.56 14.03 -16.53
C VAL A 751 20.78 13.26 -16.02
N GLY A 752 21.96 13.60 -16.49
CA GLY A 752 23.22 13.11 -15.90
C GLY A 752 23.55 11.64 -16.18
N ASN A 753 22.86 10.98 -17.10
CA ASN A 753 23.05 9.55 -17.38
C ASN A 753 24.23 9.32 -18.32
N THR A 754 24.85 8.15 -18.19
CA THR A 754 25.76 7.59 -19.20
C THR A 754 25.04 6.50 -19.98
N ILE A 755 24.97 6.64 -21.30
CA ILE A 755 24.25 5.73 -22.20
C ILE A 755 25.24 5.14 -23.19
N VAL A 756 25.39 3.82 -23.19
CA VAL A 756 26.31 3.09 -24.08
C VAL A 756 25.51 2.34 -25.13
N MET A 757 25.77 2.65 -26.40
CA MET A 757 25.16 2.00 -27.54
C MET A 757 26.15 1.01 -28.16
N ASN A 758 25.95 -0.29 -27.92
CA ASN A 758 26.79 -1.35 -28.52
C ASN A 758 26.31 -1.81 -29.91
N LYS A 759 25.22 -1.23 -30.41
CA LYS A 759 24.71 -1.42 -31.76
C LYS A 759 24.06 -0.15 -32.28
N ALA A 760 24.07 0.03 -33.61
CA ALA A 760 23.47 1.16 -34.30
C ALA A 760 21.94 1.06 -34.34
N PHE A 761 21.30 1.18 -33.17
CA PHE A 761 19.86 1.28 -33.01
C PHE A 761 19.43 2.68 -32.59
N PRO A 762 18.16 3.07 -32.80
CA PRO A 762 17.61 4.26 -32.17
C PRO A 762 17.81 4.25 -30.66
N MET A 763 18.52 5.25 -30.11
CA MET A 763 18.87 5.27 -28.69
C MET A 763 17.65 5.49 -27.80
N ALA A 764 16.85 6.52 -28.09
CA ALA A 764 15.72 6.90 -27.27
C ALA A 764 14.46 7.15 -28.11
N ARG A 765 13.30 6.88 -27.53
CA ARG A 765 11.98 7.22 -28.09
C ARG A 765 11.18 8.04 -27.10
N PHE A 766 10.56 9.10 -27.62
CA PHE A 766 9.66 9.99 -26.90
C PHE A 766 8.35 10.22 -27.68
N GLY A 767 7.25 10.47 -26.96
CA GLY A 767 5.94 10.74 -27.56
C GLY A 767 5.00 9.53 -27.52
N ASN A 768 4.95 8.78 -28.61
CA ASN A 768 3.95 7.73 -28.86
C ASN A 768 4.60 6.49 -29.53
N ASP A 769 4.05 5.29 -29.29
CA ASP A 769 4.44 4.03 -29.95
C ASP A 769 3.39 3.41 -30.89
N GLY A 770 2.28 4.11 -31.09
CA GLY A 770 1.08 3.68 -31.81
C GLY A 770 -0.11 3.37 -30.89
N ALA A 771 0.09 3.26 -29.57
CA ALA A 771 -0.96 2.96 -28.59
C ALA A 771 -1.54 4.22 -27.90
N GLY A 772 -0.74 5.28 -27.75
CA GLY A 772 -1.13 6.54 -27.11
C GLY A 772 0.08 7.42 -26.82
N GLY A 773 -0.13 8.74 -26.79
CA GLY A 773 0.93 9.73 -26.79
C GLY A 773 1.12 10.44 -25.47
N SER A 774 2.36 10.88 -25.25
CA SER A 774 2.77 11.45 -23.98
C SER A 774 2.07 12.76 -23.65
N ASN A 775 1.76 13.56 -24.67
CA ASN A 775 1.35 14.96 -24.63
C ASN A 775 2.29 15.90 -23.85
N GLY A 776 3.20 15.41 -23.02
CA GLY A 776 4.02 16.18 -22.09
C GLY A 776 5.33 16.69 -22.68
N ARG A 777 6.22 17.14 -21.79
CA ARG A 777 7.50 17.78 -22.08
C ARG A 777 8.62 16.82 -21.77
N VAL A 778 9.70 16.90 -22.54
CA VAL A 778 10.93 16.12 -22.31
C VAL A 778 12.08 17.08 -22.08
N ARG A 779 12.80 16.91 -20.96
CA ARG A 779 14.12 17.49 -20.74
C ARG A 779 15.18 16.38 -20.80
N PHE A 780 16.17 16.56 -21.65
CA PHE A 780 17.31 15.65 -21.82
C PHE A 780 18.60 16.44 -21.62
N ALA A 781 19.17 16.40 -20.41
CA ALA A 781 20.24 17.32 -20.02
C ALA A 781 21.46 16.66 -19.38
N ASN A 782 22.66 17.18 -19.68
CA ASN A 782 23.90 16.77 -19.02
C ASN A 782 24.22 15.26 -19.14
N ASN A 783 23.77 14.58 -20.20
CA ASN A 783 24.02 13.15 -20.40
C ASN A 783 25.26 12.91 -21.27
N ILE A 784 25.92 11.76 -21.06
CA ILE A 784 27.01 11.25 -21.88
C ILE A 784 26.49 10.08 -22.72
N ILE A 785 26.66 10.15 -24.04
CA ILE A 785 26.22 9.13 -24.99
C ILE A 785 27.47 8.58 -25.68
N LEU A 786 27.74 7.29 -25.46
CA LEU A 786 28.92 6.59 -25.97
C LEU A 786 28.50 5.62 -27.07
N LEU A 787 29.04 5.82 -28.26
CA LEU A 787 28.75 4.98 -29.42
C LEU A 787 29.87 3.97 -29.56
N ASN A 788 29.64 2.76 -29.04
CA ASN A 788 30.58 1.65 -29.09
C ASN A 788 30.38 0.81 -30.36
N VAL A 789 30.32 1.49 -31.51
CA VAL A 789 30.17 0.87 -32.83
C VAL A 789 31.11 1.53 -33.84
N PRO A 790 31.58 0.80 -34.87
CA PRO A 790 32.40 1.39 -35.92
C PRO A 790 31.67 2.44 -36.76
N THR A 791 30.34 2.35 -36.87
CA THR A 791 29.49 3.27 -37.63
C THR A 791 28.10 3.32 -36.99
N PHE A 792 27.51 4.51 -36.88
CA PHE A 792 26.16 4.70 -36.33
C PHE A 792 25.24 5.28 -37.41
N ASP A 793 24.75 4.42 -38.30
CA ASP A 793 23.99 4.75 -39.52
C ASP A 793 22.46 4.92 -39.28
N THR A 794 22.10 5.26 -38.06
CA THR A 794 20.71 5.51 -37.63
C THR A 794 20.59 6.88 -36.94
N TYR A 795 19.52 7.10 -36.18
CA TYR A 795 19.24 8.30 -35.40
C TYR A 795 19.34 8.06 -33.90
N LEU A 796 19.69 9.05 -33.10
CA LEU A 796 19.68 8.92 -31.62
C LEU A 796 18.25 9.00 -31.06
N PHE A 797 17.46 9.98 -31.50
CA PHE A 797 16.14 10.25 -30.94
C PHE A 797 15.01 9.96 -31.93
N ASN A 798 14.06 9.13 -31.51
CA ASN A 798 12.79 8.89 -32.20
C ASN A 798 11.71 9.78 -31.56
N LEU A 799 11.41 10.92 -32.16
CA LEU A 799 10.33 11.78 -31.69
C LEU A 799 9.06 11.44 -32.49
N SER A 800 8.06 10.93 -31.79
CA SER A 800 6.75 10.61 -32.36
C SER A 800 5.73 11.68 -31.98
N PHE A 801 4.58 11.71 -32.66
CA PHE A 801 3.49 12.67 -32.44
C PHE A 801 2.94 12.63 -31.00
N GLU A 802 2.10 13.62 -30.63
CA GLU A 802 1.54 13.80 -29.29
C GLU A 802 2.63 14.06 -28.22
N LEU A 803 3.47 15.05 -28.47
CA LEU A 803 4.46 15.61 -27.55
C LEU A 803 4.28 17.13 -27.46
N THR A 804 4.47 17.74 -26.29
CA THR A 804 4.46 19.20 -26.14
C THR A 804 5.80 19.80 -26.55
N SER A 805 6.91 19.31 -25.98
CA SER A 805 8.24 19.85 -26.28
C SER A 805 9.37 18.87 -26.00
N PHE A 806 10.49 19.05 -26.67
CA PHE A 806 11.74 18.32 -26.42
C PHE A 806 12.90 19.32 -26.27
N ASN A 807 13.55 19.34 -25.11
CA ASN A 807 14.70 20.18 -24.83
C ASN A 807 15.93 19.31 -24.56
N MET A 808 16.96 19.45 -25.41
CA MET A 808 18.24 18.76 -25.30
C MET A 808 19.35 19.77 -25.03
N GLN A 809 19.97 19.69 -23.85
CA GLN A 809 21.00 20.66 -23.43
C GLN A 809 22.22 20.05 -22.74
N ASN A 810 23.40 20.60 -23.02
CA ASN A 810 24.65 20.25 -22.33
C ASN A 810 25.01 18.75 -22.40
N ASN A 811 24.56 18.04 -23.43
CA ASN A 811 24.88 16.62 -23.61
C ASN A 811 26.13 16.45 -24.45
N LEU A 812 26.67 15.24 -24.39
CA LEU A 812 27.88 14.84 -25.06
C LEU A 812 27.63 13.54 -25.83
N VAL A 813 27.91 13.54 -27.13
CA VAL A 813 27.83 12.34 -27.98
C VAL A 813 29.21 12.06 -28.54
N HIS A 814 29.75 10.88 -28.22
CA HIS A 814 31.12 10.50 -28.57
C HIS A 814 31.25 9.04 -29.01
N PRO A 815 31.94 8.73 -30.12
CA PRO A 815 32.29 7.36 -30.47
C PRO A 815 33.51 6.91 -29.69
N VAL A 816 33.46 5.69 -29.16
CA VAL A 816 34.53 5.14 -28.31
C VAL A 816 35.86 5.04 -29.07
N ASN A 817 35.80 4.61 -30.34
CA ASN A 817 36.99 4.35 -31.17
C ASN A 817 37.32 5.45 -32.20
N GLY A 818 36.70 6.63 -32.10
CA GLY A 818 37.02 7.78 -32.96
C GLY A 818 36.63 7.66 -34.45
N THR A 819 36.09 6.53 -34.90
CA THR A 819 35.77 6.29 -36.33
C THR A 819 34.28 6.33 -36.67
N ALA A 820 33.39 6.40 -35.67
CA ALA A 820 31.96 6.33 -35.97
C ALA A 820 31.45 7.67 -36.51
N GLU A 821 31.00 7.68 -37.76
CA GLU A 821 30.21 8.77 -38.30
C GLU A 821 28.77 8.65 -37.79
N VAL A 822 28.33 9.62 -36.97
CA VAL A 822 26.95 9.69 -36.50
C VAL A 822 26.14 10.53 -37.46
N THR A 823 25.33 9.92 -38.29
CA THR A 823 24.72 10.68 -39.39
C THR A 823 23.48 11.47 -38.97
N TRP A 824 22.69 10.98 -38.00
CA TRP A 824 21.39 11.57 -37.67
C TRP A 824 21.19 11.76 -36.16
N LEU A 825 20.79 12.96 -35.74
CA LEU A 825 20.42 13.24 -34.35
C LEU A 825 19.03 12.72 -34.04
N LEU A 826 18.04 13.10 -34.83
CA LEU A 826 16.65 12.72 -34.62
C LEU A 826 16.00 12.28 -35.92
N ARG A 827 15.04 11.36 -35.77
CA ARG A 827 14.03 11.06 -36.78
C ARG A 827 12.70 11.60 -36.28
N GLU A 828 11.99 12.21 -37.20
CA GLU A 828 10.63 12.67 -36.94
C GLU A 828 9.66 12.13 -37.98
N SER A 829 8.52 11.63 -37.51
CA SER A 829 7.30 11.54 -38.31
C SER A 829 6.57 12.88 -38.25
N MET A 830 7.14 13.93 -38.88
CA MET A 830 6.55 15.27 -39.04
C MET A 830 5.26 15.22 -39.88
N ASP A 831 4.20 14.63 -39.35
CA ASP A 831 2.85 14.98 -39.75
C ASP A 831 2.44 16.14 -38.83
N LEU A 832 2.35 17.36 -39.37
CA LEU A 832 2.11 18.58 -38.59
C LEU A 832 0.82 18.50 -37.76
N GLU A 833 -0.15 17.72 -38.24
CA GLU A 833 -1.44 17.48 -37.56
C GLU A 833 -1.31 16.62 -36.28
N GLY A 834 -0.15 16.02 -36.00
CA GLY A 834 0.06 15.13 -34.85
C GLY A 834 0.67 15.78 -33.60
N TRP A 835 1.15 17.02 -33.66
CA TRP A 835 1.73 17.71 -32.49
C TRP A 835 0.64 18.37 -31.63
N PHE A 836 0.84 18.42 -30.31
CA PHE A 836 -0.15 19.02 -29.41
C PHE A 836 -0.44 20.49 -29.74
N TYR A 837 0.57 21.23 -30.25
CA TYR A 837 0.45 22.63 -30.66
C TYR A 837 0.52 22.84 -32.19
N GLU A 838 0.16 21.85 -33.01
CA GLU A 838 0.22 21.88 -34.49
C GLU A 838 1.65 22.08 -35.08
N TYR A 839 2.66 22.38 -34.25
CA TYR A 839 4.06 22.56 -34.61
C TYR A 839 5.01 22.00 -33.53
N PRO A 840 6.17 21.43 -33.92
CA PRO A 840 7.17 20.92 -32.98
C PRO A 840 7.85 22.04 -32.18
N HIS A 841 7.91 21.89 -30.85
CA HIS A 841 8.72 22.73 -29.94
C HIS A 841 9.98 21.97 -29.51
N ILE A 842 11.01 22.03 -30.35
CA ILE A 842 12.28 21.32 -30.15
C ILE A 842 13.39 22.35 -29.92
N TYR A 843 14.16 22.20 -28.84
CA TYR A 843 15.28 23.06 -28.47
C TYR A 843 16.54 22.22 -28.29
N ILE A 844 17.63 22.57 -28.98
CA ILE A 844 18.89 21.82 -28.98
C ILE A 844 20.04 22.80 -28.77
N GLU A 845 20.56 22.85 -27.54
CA GLU A 845 21.45 23.93 -27.11
C GLU A 845 22.69 23.42 -26.35
N ASN A 846 23.85 24.04 -26.58
CA ASN A 846 25.07 23.80 -25.80
C ASN A 846 25.53 22.33 -25.75
N ASN A 847 25.20 21.51 -26.76
CA ASN A 847 25.63 20.11 -26.82
C ASN A 847 26.98 19.99 -27.53
N THR A 848 27.72 18.93 -27.19
CA THR A 848 28.99 18.58 -27.83
C THR A 848 28.86 17.27 -28.59
N PHE A 849 29.20 17.29 -29.88
CA PHE A 849 29.16 16.13 -30.76
C PHE A 849 30.53 15.90 -31.40
N THR A 850 30.89 14.65 -31.67
CA THR A 850 32.14 14.33 -32.39
C THR A 850 32.12 14.77 -33.86
N ASN A 851 30.95 14.77 -34.49
CA ASN A 851 30.77 15.19 -35.87
C ASN A 851 29.46 15.96 -36.04
N GLU A 852 29.32 16.67 -37.17
CA GLU A 852 28.08 17.37 -37.51
C GLU A 852 26.90 16.39 -37.60
N MET A 853 25.78 16.76 -36.99
CA MET A 853 24.60 15.90 -36.86
C MET A 853 23.48 16.36 -37.79
N LYS A 854 22.81 15.43 -38.50
CA LYS A 854 21.69 15.75 -39.42
C LYS A 854 20.32 15.39 -38.82
N LEU A 855 19.24 15.93 -39.40
CA LEU A 855 17.86 15.60 -39.03
C LEU A 855 17.20 14.72 -40.10
N LYS A 856 16.60 13.59 -39.70
CA LYS A 856 15.96 12.63 -40.61
C LYS A 856 14.44 12.89 -40.66
N ALA A 857 14.00 13.82 -41.51
CA ALA A 857 12.58 14.12 -41.72
C ALA A 857 11.99 13.24 -42.83
N ASN A 858 10.85 12.58 -42.56
CA ASN A 858 10.15 11.79 -43.58
C ASN A 858 9.33 12.64 -44.58
N SER A 859 9.09 13.93 -44.32
CA SER A 859 8.15 14.78 -45.08
C SER A 859 8.78 15.95 -45.87
N LEU A 860 10.11 16.10 -45.90
CA LEU A 860 10.77 17.14 -46.71
C LEU A 860 11.71 16.54 -47.77
N PRO A 861 11.42 16.71 -49.08
CA PRO A 861 12.28 16.23 -50.13
C PRO A 861 13.57 17.06 -50.18
N ASN A 862 14.71 16.37 -50.07
CA ASN A 862 16.06 16.75 -50.52
C ASN A 862 16.32 18.24 -50.77
N THR A 863 17.13 18.89 -49.93
CA THR A 863 18.08 19.90 -50.42
C THR A 863 19.30 20.02 -49.50
N VAL A 864 20.43 20.31 -50.14
CA VAL A 864 21.81 20.21 -49.66
C VAL A 864 22.23 21.52 -48.97
N GLY A 865 22.91 21.42 -47.81
CA GLY A 865 23.59 22.54 -47.09
C GLY A 865 22.98 22.85 -45.72
N ASN A 866 23.83 22.98 -44.67
CA ASN A 866 23.51 23.30 -43.25
C ASN A 866 22.02 23.19 -42.87
N THR A 867 21.57 21.97 -42.61
CA THR A 867 20.14 21.64 -42.57
C THR A 867 19.48 21.81 -41.19
N SER A 868 20.24 22.02 -40.11
CA SER A 868 19.66 22.16 -38.76
C SER A 868 19.03 23.54 -38.50
N GLU A 869 19.72 24.63 -38.86
CA GLU A 869 19.20 26.01 -38.74
C GLU A 869 17.96 26.24 -39.62
N TYR A 870 17.88 25.58 -40.78
CA TYR A 870 16.77 25.77 -41.73
C TYR A 870 15.48 25.04 -41.33
N ILE A 871 15.59 23.94 -40.57
CA ILE A 871 14.44 23.11 -40.15
C ILE A 871 13.88 23.58 -38.80
N LEU A 872 14.73 23.98 -37.85
CA LEU A 872 14.31 24.39 -36.50
C LEU A 872 14.33 25.92 -36.30
N GLY A 873 15.06 26.66 -37.13
CA GLY A 873 15.42 28.06 -36.88
C GLY A 873 16.67 28.18 -36.00
N SER A 874 17.47 29.22 -36.21
CA SER A 874 18.72 29.48 -35.45
C SER A 874 18.48 29.71 -33.95
N GLU A 875 17.30 30.17 -33.54
CA GLU A 875 16.95 30.35 -32.12
C GLU A 875 16.76 29.01 -31.39
N ARG A 876 16.41 27.94 -32.11
CA ARG A 876 16.15 26.60 -31.54
C ARG A 876 17.32 25.63 -31.67
N TRP A 877 18.36 26.03 -32.42
CA TRP A 877 19.62 25.31 -32.58
C TRP A 877 20.79 26.27 -32.31
N ASN A 878 21.32 26.28 -31.09
CA ASN A 878 22.28 27.30 -30.68
C ASN A 878 23.46 26.74 -29.88
N ASN A 879 24.65 27.35 -30.02
CA ASN A 879 25.87 27.06 -29.25
C ASN A 879 26.31 25.57 -29.20
N ASN A 880 25.95 24.76 -30.20
CA ASN A 880 26.40 23.38 -30.29
C ASN A 880 27.84 23.31 -30.84
N THR A 881 28.69 22.48 -30.23
CA THR A 881 30.11 22.31 -30.59
C THR A 881 30.35 20.97 -31.28
N TYR A 882 31.16 20.97 -32.34
CA TYR A 882 31.58 19.78 -33.06
C TYR A 882 33.09 19.61 -32.94
N SER A 883 33.55 18.60 -32.20
CA SER A 883 34.97 18.37 -32.00
C SER A 883 35.27 16.90 -31.73
N GLN A 884 36.27 16.36 -32.44
CA GLN A 884 36.72 14.97 -32.28
C GLN A 884 37.67 14.79 -31.08
N ASP A 885 38.31 15.84 -30.62
CA ASP A 885 39.38 15.80 -29.61
C ASP A 885 38.86 15.96 -28.17
N VAL A 886 37.54 15.87 -27.97
CA VAL A 886 36.92 16.20 -26.67
C VAL A 886 37.11 15.10 -25.65
N ILE A 887 37.23 13.82 -26.06
CA ILE A 887 37.26 12.69 -25.11
C ILE A 887 38.24 11.59 -25.51
N SER A 888 39.07 11.16 -24.56
CA SER A 888 39.77 9.87 -24.65
C SER A 888 39.05 8.83 -23.79
N THR A 889 38.80 7.65 -24.36
CA THR A 889 38.19 6.52 -23.65
C THR A 889 39.15 5.33 -23.64
N TYR A 890 39.22 4.62 -22.52
CA TYR A 890 39.98 3.38 -22.41
C TYR A 890 38.99 2.22 -22.35
N SER A 891 39.19 1.22 -23.21
CA SER A 891 38.40 -0.01 -23.18
C SER A 891 39.27 -1.22 -22.89
N HIS A 892 38.75 -2.14 -22.07
CA HIS A 892 39.35 -3.45 -21.78
C HIS A 892 38.29 -4.53 -21.98
N ASN A 893 38.59 -5.55 -22.77
CA ASN A 893 37.64 -6.64 -23.11
C ASN A 893 36.27 -6.16 -23.64
N GLY A 894 36.21 -5.03 -24.34
CA GLY A 894 34.97 -4.49 -24.94
C GLY A 894 34.10 -3.65 -24.00
N LEU A 895 34.52 -3.46 -22.74
CA LEU A 895 33.88 -2.56 -21.78
C LEU A 895 34.67 -1.26 -21.67
N ILE A 896 33.97 -0.13 -21.55
CA ILE A 896 34.58 1.19 -21.36
C ILE A 896 34.96 1.32 -19.88
N GLU A 897 36.25 1.40 -19.58
CA GLU A 897 36.77 1.49 -18.21
C GLU A 897 36.90 2.93 -17.72
N GLN A 898 37.23 3.89 -18.60
CA GLN A 898 37.48 5.29 -18.24
C GLN A 898 37.15 6.27 -19.38
N ILE A 899 36.72 7.49 -19.02
CA ILE A 899 36.36 8.59 -19.92
C ILE A 899 37.09 9.86 -19.42
N PHE A 900 37.92 10.48 -20.26
CA PHE A 900 38.58 11.75 -19.97
C PHE A 900 38.08 12.83 -20.93
N GLY A 901 37.56 13.96 -20.43
CA GLY A 901 37.13 15.09 -21.26
C GLY A 901 38.12 16.27 -21.24
N HIS A 902 38.36 16.90 -22.39
CA HIS A 902 39.04 18.19 -22.50
C HIS A 902 38.12 19.20 -23.20
N GLN A 903 37.82 20.32 -22.54
CA GLN A 903 37.25 21.51 -23.19
C GLN A 903 38.03 22.77 -22.78
N GLU A 904 38.71 23.38 -23.75
CA GLU A 904 39.11 24.78 -23.67
C GLU A 904 37.93 25.63 -24.19
N ASN A 905 37.44 26.56 -23.37
CA ASN A 905 36.57 27.70 -23.73
C ASN A 905 35.04 27.62 -23.62
N THR A 906 34.49 27.07 -22.53
CA THR A 906 33.22 27.54 -21.94
C THR A 906 33.37 27.67 -20.41
N MET A 907 33.44 28.90 -19.91
CA MET A 907 33.43 29.26 -18.47
C MET A 907 32.01 29.71 -18.05
N PRO A 908 31.72 30.01 -16.75
CA PRO A 908 31.60 29.11 -15.61
C PRO A 908 30.28 29.38 -14.83
N TYR A 909 29.55 28.34 -14.43
CA TYR A 909 28.83 28.38 -13.16
C TYR A 909 29.32 27.18 -12.36
N LEU A 910 29.75 27.44 -11.11
CA LEU A 910 30.48 26.52 -10.26
C LEU A 910 29.82 25.12 -10.19
N LEU A 911 30.43 24.15 -10.86
CA LEU A 911 30.74 22.86 -10.26
C LEU A 911 32.23 22.92 -9.95
N ASN A 912 32.55 23.04 -8.66
CA ASN A 912 33.92 23.13 -8.18
C ASN A 912 34.53 21.71 -8.27
N VAL A 913 35.07 21.35 -9.43
CA VAL A 913 35.91 20.16 -9.59
C VAL A 913 37.36 20.65 -9.59
N PRO A 914 38.14 20.40 -8.50
CA PRO A 914 39.52 20.85 -8.45
C PRO A 914 40.39 20.04 -9.42
N SER A 915 41.40 20.74 -9.95
CA SER A 915 42.35 20.20 -10.90
C SER A 915 43.27 19.18 -10.23
N TYR A 916 43.41 18.00 -10.85
CA TYR A 916 44.36 16.93 -10.55
C TYR A 916 44.17 16.23 -9.20
N THR A 917 43.38 15.16 -9.20
CA THR A 917 43.38 14.16 -8.13
C THR A 917 43.06 12.79 -8.73
N LEU A 918 43.87 11.78 -8.42
CA LEU A 918 43.62 10.39 -8.83
C LEU A 918 42.26 9.95 -8.26
N ILE A 919 41.52 9.09 -8.98
CA ILE A 919 40.16 8.70 -8.61
C ILE A 919 40.09 8.13 -7.17
N ASP A 920 41.18 7.55 -6.67
CA ASP A 920 41.31 7.03 -5.31
C ASP A 920 41.39 8.13 -4.22
N GLU A 921 41.87 9.32 -4.55
CA GLU A 921 41.94 10.47 -3.63
C GLU A 921 40.66 11.35 -3.72
N TYR A 922 39.92 11.31 -4.84
CA TYR A 922 38.56 11.89 -4.93
C TYR A 922 37.56 11.17 -4.00
N LEU A 923 37.85 9.92 -3.66
CA LEU A 923 37.05 9.07 -2.77
C LEU A 923 37.38 9.26 -1.28
N ALA A 924 38.43 9.99 -0.92
CA ALA A 924 38.85 10.19 0.48
C ALA A 924 38.17 11.39 1.17
N ASP A 925 37.78 12.42 0.41
CA ASP A 925 37.16 13.65 0.93
C ASP A 925 35.64 13.75 0.63
N ALA A 926 35.05 12.74 0.00
CA ALA A 926 33.59 12.65 -0.13
C ALA A 926 32.98 12.36 1.25
N PRO A 927 31.97 13.13 1.71
CA PRO A 927 31.24 12.80 2.93
C PRO A 927 30.72 11.37 2.80
N ALA A 928 30.93 10.54 3.83
CA ALA A 928 30.62 9.10 3.84
C ALA A 928 29.17 8.71 3.48
N ALA A 929 28.29 9.68 3.23
CA ALA A 929 26.90 9.51 2.84
C ALA A 929 26.64 9.46 1.32
N SER A 930 27.65 9.60 0.45
CA SER A 930 27.41 9.71 -1.01
C SER A 930 27.99 8.61 -1.92
N MET A 931 28.68 7.56 -1.42
CA MET A 931 29.22 6.51 -2.29
C MET A 931 29.38 5.14 -1.61
N ILE A 932 28.71 4.09 -2.13
CA ILE A 932 29.25 2.72 -2.25
C ILE A 932 28.71 2.08 -3.54
N LEU A 933 29.50 2.08 -4.61
CA LEU A 933 29.48 1.06 -5.67
C LEU A 933 30.93 0.73 -5.99
N SER A 934 31.40 -0.43 -5.52
CA SER A 934 32.67 -1.04 -5.94
C SER A 934 32.37 -2.41 -6.53
N ARG A 935 32.92 -2.72 -7.71
CA ARG A 935 32.93 -4.08 -8.28
C ARG A 935 33.63 -5.07 -7.32
N PRO A 936 33.18 -6.33 -7.21
CA PRO A 936 33.98 -7.39 -6.60
C PRO A 936 35.22 -7.64 -7.46
N VAL A 937 36.40 -7.60 -6.83
CA VAL A 937 37.65 -8.01 -7.45
C VAL A 937 37.60 -9.53 -7.67
N SER A 938 37.76 -9.99 -8.90
CA SER A 938 37.93 -11.41 -9.18
C SER A 938 39.33 -11.85 -8.76
N GLU A 939 39.43 -12.51 -7.61
CA GLU A 939 40.62 -13.30 -7.29
C GLU A 939 40.63 -14.56 -8.17
N GLN A 940 41.58 -14.62 -9.12
CA GLN A 940 42.04 -15.90 -9.63
C GLN A 940 42.75 -16.67 -8.51
N PRO A 941 42.56 -18.00 -8.39
CA PRO A 941 43.59 -18.85 -7.85
C PRO A 941 44.28 -19.64 -8.97
N ASN A 942 45.60 -19.70 -8.83
CA ASN A 942 46.54 -20.49 -9.61
C ASN A 942 46.17 -22.00 -9.69
N HIS A 943 46.51 -22.57 -10.86
CA HIS A 943 46.55 -23.97 -11.29
C HIS A 943 45.31 -24.58 -11.94
#